data_AF-A0A352A059-F1
#
_entry.id   AF-A0A352A059-F1
#
_cell.length_a   1.000
_cell.length_b   1.000
_cell.length_c   1.000
_cell.angle_alpha   90.00
_cell.angle_beta   90.00
_cell.angle_gamma   90.00
#
_symmetry.space_group_name_H-M   'P 1'
#
loop_
_entity.id
_entity.type
_entity.pdbx_description
1 polymer ?
#
loop_
_entity_poly.entity_id
_entity_poly.type
_entity_poly.pdbx_seq_one_letter_code
_entity_poly.pdbx_strand_id
1 'polypeptide(L)'
;MHIAAIAVLSCVTLPVLAGQRDSAWNVDVGLGATLSAPSSTFGSVPGIASPGGLRYDAVNGSTMMTAALGADLPIGRDLRLGLRASYTALQHRHAALEQAPIATEGGSLVTATMRHDLQGTFRMLGFEPYLRYDLTSWFSVSAGLPIMAVATSRYTQTLTFVDPRGVRFADGSIELVTARGEVPNLRTVVPMVSFTAEGAVPASASGSIVLVPRVSIARALQPFTTDGAFNAQMFSISLGLRYRFPTSAPAVPVAAPTPAAPPPPVREVVDLAVRVERDTFVELTRGVSESTTTLFSTSIDTVEMPAGSQMTRVVRRKETYRVAVPKPPSVLRASLQIRFLDDAGNISQNARLSAVRVESRRIISFLPMVMFDGDQSGMPARYRQLTSAEARTWKESSIDGSAASHLQYQILNIVGARMRRLRAVRCTLVAYTKSERRRLVEQRIDAIGSYLSTRFGVSSDRLNVDIRSATSDESMPTDVVTFVEQGRELLNPIEYSSTSIETQLPRVQLIPDVISEAGLHSWSITAMQGDSEVRTFSDTGAVPAQIVWDMNENVDADGAIKQPVVLMLRVTDVDEAQSRSEPVRVSLTSRMPPAATARPVRKMEIFTFVRDANTRQSAAEGRKDGSSQRQPAEWTTAGLEEPERRLYEQNGMNLTVQLLERR
;
A
#
# COMPACT_ATOMS: atom_id res chain seq x y z
N MET A 1 17.64 5.35 24.34
CA MET A 1 18.81 4.55 23.87
C MET A 1 19.74 5.28 22.90
N HIS A 2 19.35 6.41 22.26
CA HIS A 2 20.19 7.13 21.29
C HIS A 2 21.39 7.89 21.90
N ILE A 3 21.30 8.35 23.14
CA ILE A 3 22.38 9.12 23.80
C ILE A 3 23.46 8.19 24.37
N ALA A 4 23.09 6.96 24.75
CA ALA A 4 24.02 6.00 25.35
C ALA A 4 25.01 5.41 24.32
N ALA A 5 24.59 5.18 23.08
CA ALA A 5 25.48 4.68 22.02
C ALA A 5 26.54 5.72 21.59
N ILE A 6 26.18 7.01 21.59
CA ILE A 6 27.10 8.12 21.30
C ILE A 6 28.11 8.28 22.45
N ALA A 7 27.69 8.10 23.70
CA ALA A 7 28.55 8.20 24.87
C ALA A 7 29.52 7.00 25.04
N VAL A 8 29.13 5.80 24.60
CA VAL A 8 30.02 4.63 24.66
C VAL A 8 31.06 4.65 23.52
N LEU A 9 30.72 5.17 22.34
CA LEU A 9 31.67 5.30 21.22
C LEU A 9 32.69 6.43 21.42
N SER A 10 32.33 7.51 22.11
CA SER A 10 33.29 8.56 22.49
C SER A 10 34.32 8.03 23.51
N CYS A 11 33.91 7.17 24.43
CA CYS A 11 34.82 6.61 25.45
C CYS A 11 35.85 5.60 24.92
N VAL A 12 35.61 4.94 23.79
CA VAL A 12 36.57 3.97 23.19
C VAL A 12 37.50 4.63 22.17
N THR A 13 37.08 5.75 21.55
CA THR A 13 37.91 6.48 20.55
C THR A 13 38.84 7.51 21.18
N LEU A 14 38.43 8.17 22.28
CA LEU A 14 39.20 9.20 22.97
C LEU A 14 40.51 8.74 23.65
N PRO A 15 40.68 7.50 24.16
CA PRO A 15 41.95 7.08 24.76
C PRO A 15 43.02 6.74 23.71
N VAL A 16 42.62 6.37 22.49
CA VAL A 16 43.55 6.14 21.36
C VAL A 16 44.01 7.48 20.75
N LEU A 17 43.19 8.53 20.89
CA LEU A 17 43.45 9.90 20.44
C LEU A 17 44.60 10.63 21.18
N ALA A 18 45.12 10.09 22.29
CA ALA A 18 46.16 10.77 23.09
C ALA A 18 47.61 10.34 22.77
N GLY A 19 47.83 9.29 21.96
CA GLY A 19 49.13 8.59 21.90
C GLY A 19 50.03 8.79 20.67
N GLN A 20 49.53 9.29 19.54
CA GLN A 20 50.33 9.38 18.29
C GLN A 20 50.11 10.70 17.55
N ARG A 21 50.98 11.67 17.79
CA ARG A 21 50.97 13.02 17.19
C ARG A 21 51.46 13.09 15.72
N ASP A 22 52.07 12.02 15.21
CA ASP A 22 52.75 12.05 13.89
C ASP A 22 52.01 11.30 12.77
N SER A 23 50.83 10.73 13.05
CA SER A 23 50.03 10.02 12.04
C SER A 23 48.93 10.94 11.50
N ALA A 24 48.73 11.03 10.19
CA ALA A 24 47.65 11.82 9.58
C ALA A 24 46.32 11.04 9.60
N TRP A 25 45.50 11.23 10.64
CA TRP A 25 44.20 10.58 10.77
C TRP A 25 43.14 11.30 9.92
N ASN A 26 42.20 10.53 9.36
CA ASN A 26 40.96 11.07 8.78
C ASN A 26 39.76 10.65 9.62
N VAL A 27 38.79 11.56 9.78
CA VAL A 27 37.44 11.24 10.28
C VAL A 27 36.43 11.62 9.20
N ASP A 28 35.56 10.68 8.83
CA ASP A 28 34.48 10.90 7.87
C ASP A 28 33.09 10.75 8.51
N VAL A 29 32.22 11.71 8.23
CA VAL A 29 30.77 11.62 8.48
C VAL A 29 30.07 11.62 7.14
N GLY A 30 29.26 10.61 6.87
CA GLY A 30 28.56 10.46 5.61
C GLY A 30 27.07 10.23 5.76
N LEU A 31 26.29 10.88 4.90
CA LEU A 31 24.87 10.60 4.70
C LEU A 31 24.69 10.08 3.27
N GLY A 32 24.07 8.92 3.12
CA GLY A 32 23.89 8.27 1.84
C GLY A 32 22.45 7.86 1.58
N ALA A 33 21.99 8.08 0.37
CA ALA A 33 20.78 7.49 -0.17
C ALA A 33 21.18 6.30 -1.06
N THR A 34 20.89 5.11 -0.60
CA THR A 34 21.24 3.86 -1.28
C THR A 34 20.04 3.33 -2.05
N LEU A 35 20.28 2.92 -3.30
CA LEU A 35 19.33 2.10 -4.04
C LEU A 35 19.69 0.63 -3.77
N SER A 36 18.92 -0.03 -2.92
CA SER A 36 19.01 -1.47 -2.82
C SER A 36 18.11 -2.06 -3.90
N ALA A 37 18.69 -2.78 -4.86
CA ALA A 37 17.91 -3.64 -5.73
C ALA A 37 17.73 -4.97 -5.00
N PRO A 38 16.52 -5.31 -4.48
CA PRO A 38 16.30 -6.68 -4.03
C PRO A 38 16.50 -7.59 -5.23
N SER A 39 17.48 -8.49 -5.16
CA SER A 39 17.83 -9.38 -6.28
C SER A 39 17.12 -10.73 -6.21
N SER A 40 16.10 -10.89 -5.37
CA SER A 40 15.48 -12.20 -5.12
C SER A 40 13.98 -12.19 -5.38
N THR A 41 13.58 -12.94 -6.41
CA THR A 41 12.25 -13.53 -6.44
C THR A 41 12.17 -14.65 -5.42
N PHE A 42 11.12 -14.73 -4.62
CA PHE A 42 10.90 -15.83 -3.67
C PHE A 42 9.44 -16.32 -3.69
N GLY A 43 9.20 -17.50 -3.12
CA GLY A 43 7.86 -18.09 -3.00
C GLY A 43 7.04 -17.47 -1.87
N SER A 44 6.10 -18.21 -1.29
CA SER A 44 5.48 -17.78 -0.03
C SER A 44 6.49 -17.82 1.11
N VAL A 45 6.46 -16.83 2.00
CA VAL A 45 7.31 -16.79 3.20
C VAL A 45 6.61 -17.56 4.33
N PRO A 46 7.21 -18.63 4.86
CA PRO A 46 6.64 -19.36 6.00
C PRO A 46 6.40 -18.42 7.19
N GLY A 47 5.17 -18.39 7.70
CA GLY A 47 4.75 -17.50 8.79
C GLY A 47 4.10 -16.19 8.34
N ILE A 48 4.06 -15.92 7.03
CA ILE A 48 3.26 -14.84 6.44
C ILE A 48 2.07 -15.47 5.69
N ALA A 49 0.85 -15.09 6.07
CA ALA A 49 -0.36 -15.62 5.45
C ALA A 49 -0.46 -15.17 3.98
N SER A 50 -0.27 -16.10 3.05
CA SER A 50 -0.38 -15.88 1.61
C SER A 50 -0.97 -17.13 0.94
N PRO A 51 -1.75 -16.97 -0.13
CA PRO A 51 -2.17 -18.09 -0.98
C PRO A 51 -0.98 -18.97 -1.39
N GLY A 52 -1.20 -20.29 -1.41
CA GLY A 52 -0.16 -21.23 -1.82
C GLY A 52 0.22 -21.03 -3.28
N GLY A 53 1.52 -21.00 -3.59
CA GLY A 53 2.03 -20.92 -4.97
C GLY A 53 2.34 -19.52 -5.49
N LEU A 54 2.15 -18.46 -4.69
CA LEU A 54 2.56 -17.12 -5.08
C LEU A 54 4.08 -16.99 -5.23
N ARG A 55 4.48 -16.21 -6.23
CA ARG A 55 5.86 -15.86 -6.54
C ARG A 55 5.99 -14.34 -6.44
N TYR A 56 6.77 -13.88 -5.46
CA TYR A 56 6.98 -12.47 -5.17
C TYR A 56 8.20 -11.95 -5.92
N ASP A 57 7.98 -10.99 -6.81
CA ASP A 57 9.03 -10.30 -7.55
C ASP A 57 9.36 -8.95 -6.92
N ALA A 58 10.63 -8.56 -7.02
CA ALA A 58 11.10 -7.26 -6.56
C ALA A 58 10.39 -6.13 -7.33
N VAL A 59 9.90 -5.12 -6.60
CA VAL A 59 9.25 -3.94 -7.19
C VAL A 59 10.17 -2.73 -7.05
N ASN A 60 10.19 -1.88 -8.09
CA ASN A 60 10.87 -0.59 -8.04
C ASN A 60 10.35 0.27 -6.87
N GLY A 61 11.25 1.00 -6.22
CA GLY A 61 10.91 1.84 -5.06
C GLY A 61 11.26 1.24 -3.70
N SER A 62 12.08 0.17 -3.66
CA SER A 62 12.82 -0.17 -2.44
C SER A 62 13.80 0.95 -2.12
N THR A 63 13.80 1.44 -0.87
CA THR A 63 14.65 2.57 -0.45
C THR A 63 15.55 2.14 0.70
N MET A 64 16.77 2.67 0.71
CA MET A 64 17.71 2.44 1.79
C MET A 64 18.39 3.74 2.15
N MET A 65 18.28 4.17 3.40
CA MET A 65 19.00 5.32 3.92
C MET A 65 20.09 4.82 4.86
N THR A 66 21.30 5.31 4.66
CA THR A 66 22.44 4.96 5.51
C THR A 66 23.11 6.22 6.02
N ALA A 67 23.26 6.31 7.34
CA ALA A 67 24.15 7.25 7.99
C ALA A 67 25.39 6.48 8.45
N ALA A 68 26.58 7.03 8.23
CA ALA A 68 27.82 6.37 8.60
C ALA A 68 28.83 7.34 9.20
N LEU A 69 29.60 6.84 10.16
CA LEU A 69 30.74 7.49 10.77
C LEU A 69 31.94 6.56 10.60
N GLY A 70 33.04 7.08 10.05
CA GLY A 70 34.25 6.32 9.82
C GLY A 70 35.50 7.06 10.23
N ALA A 71 36.56 6.30 10.46
CA ALA A 71 37.91 6.82 10.61
C ALA A 71 38.87 5.89 9.88
N ASP A 72 39.92 6.47 9.31
CA ASP A 72 41.02 5.72 8.70
C ASP A 72 42.39 6.23 9.16
N LEU A 73 43.33 5.30 9.21
CA LEU A 73 44.73 5.53 9.55
C LEU A 73 45.63 5.04 8.40
N PRO A 74 46.68 5.78 8.05
CA PRO A 74 47.63 5.38 7.02
C PRO A 74 48.50 4.22 7.53
N ILE A 75 48.64 3.18 6.71
CA ILE A 75 49.57 2.05 6.96
C ILE A 75 50.72 2.04 5.97
N GLY A 76 50.56 2.70 4.82
CA GLY A 76 51.62 2.93 3.84
C GLY A 76 51.45 4.27 3.17
N ARG A 77 52.18 4.49 2.07
CA ARG A 77 52.10 5.74 1.30
C ARG A 77 50.70 5.97 0.73
N ASP A 78 50.14 4.92 0.14
CA ASP A 78 48.90 4.97 -0.63
C ASP A 78 47.82 4.02 -0.03
N LEU A 79 48.11 3.37 1.11
CA LEU A 79 47.22 2.38 1.74
C LEU A 79 46.79 2.82 3.15
N ARG A 80 45.50 2.71 3.43
CA ARG A 80 44.86 3.06 4.70
C ARG A 80 44.00 1.92 5.22
N LEU A 81 44.01 1.73 6.53
CA LEU A 81 43.07 0.85 7.22
C LEU A 81 42.05 1.71 7.92
N GLY A 82 40.79 1.36 7.78
CA GLY A 82 39.72 2.12 8.41
C GLY A 82 38.66 1.22 9.01
N LEU A 83 37.82 1.89 9.79
CA LEU A 83 36.66 1.32 10.41
C LEU A 83 35.49 2.27 10.23
N ARG A 84 34.32 1.72 9.89
CA ARG A 84 33.09 2.46 9.68
C ARG A 84 31.95 1.83 10.48
N ALA A 85 31.27 2.63 11.28
CA ALA A 85 29.99 2.30 11.89
C ALA A 85 28.86 2.91 11.06
N SER A 86 27.77 2.18 10.85
CA SER A 86 26.63 2.67 10.09
C SER A 86 25.30 2.34 10.75
N TYR A 87 24.30 3.17 10.47
CA TYR A 87 22.90 2.87 10.72
C TYR A 87 22.15 2.88 9.40
N THR A 88 21.52 1.76 9.07
CA THR A 88 20.82 1.56 7.80
C THR A 88 19.35 1.31 8.06
N ALA A 89 18.49 2.17 7.50
CA ALA A 89 17.06 1.95 7.41
C ALA A 89 16.74 1.48 5.99
N LEU A 90 16.20 0.26 5.88
CA LEU A 90 15.95 -0.42 4.62
C LEU A 90 14.47 -0.75 4.49
N GLN A 91 13.88 -0.36 3.38
CA GLN A 91 12.51 -0.70 3.01
C GLN A 91 12.53 -1.44 1.69
N HIS A 92 12.01 -2.66 1.71
CA HIS A 92 11.90 -3.52 0.55
C HIS A 92 10.45 -3.75 0.18
N ARG A 93 10.19 -3.74 -1.12
CA ARG A 93 8.87 -3.99 -1.69
C ARG A 93 8.93 -5.10 -2.72
N HIS A 94 8.06 -6.07 -2.54
CA HIS A 94 7.86 -7.17 -3.48
C HIS A 94 6.38 -7.27 -3.80
N ALA A 95 6.05 -7.75 -4.98
CA ALA A 95 4.67 -7.98 -5.37
C ALA A 95 4.53 -9.36 -6.00
N ALA A 96 3.42 -10.02 -5.70
CA ALA A 96 2.98 -11.22 -6.38
C ALA A 96 1.62 -10.95 -7.02
N LEU A 97 1.41 -11.47 -8.23
CA LEU A 97 0.10 -11.45 -8.86
C LEU A 97 -0.61 -12.77 -8.60
N GLU A 98 -1.88 -12.67 -8.27
CA GLU A 98 -2.81 -13.79 -8.16
C GLU A 98 -3.93 -13.55 -9.16
N GLN A 99 -4.30 -14.56 -9.94
CA GLN A 99 -5.51 -14.50 -10.74
C GLN A 99 -6.57 -15.36 -10.08
N ALA A 100 -7.66 -14.73 -9.67
CA ALA A 100 -8.81 -15.42 -9.11
C ALA A 100 -10.10 -14.77 -9.61
N PRO A 101 -11.16 -15.56 -9.84
CA PRO A 101 -12.46 -15.00 -10.18
C PRO A 101 -13.02 -14.21 -8.99
N ILE A 102 -13.54 -13.01 -9.27
CA ILE A 102 -14.31 -12.21 -8.31
C ILE A 102 -15.67 -11.85 -8.89
N ALA A 103 -16.64 -11.61 -8.00
CA ALA A 103 -17.90 -10.99 -8.35
C ALA A 103 -17.78 -9.47 -8.23
N THR A 104 -18.18 -8.73 -9.25
CA THR A 104 -18.32 -7.26 -9.18
C THR A 104 -19.63 -6.87 -8.48
N GLU A 105 -19.79 -5.61 -8.06
CA GLU A 105 -21.06 -5.10 -7.48
C GLU A 105 -22.28 -5.31 -8.40
N GLY A 106 -22.07 -5.40 -9.72
CA GLY A 106 -23.11 -5.69 -10.70
C GLY A 106 -23.46 -7.18 -10.82
N GLY A 107 -22.80 -8.05 -10.05
CA GLY A 107 -23.02 -9.50 -10.07
C GLY A 107 -22.42 -10.22 -11.28
N SER A 108 -21.54 -9.57 -12.04
CA SER A 108 -20.79 -10.21 -13.12
C SER A 108 -19.45 -10.74 -12.62
N LEU A 109 -19.15 -11.99 -13.01
CA LEU A 109 -17.88 -12.66 -12.78
C LEU A 109 -16.83 -12.06 -13.68
N VAL A 110 -15.76 -11.56 -13.07
CA VAL A 110 -14.57 -11.16 -13.80
C VAL A 110 -13.40 -11.92 -13.20
N THR A 111 -12.55 -12.49 -14.05
CA THR A 111 -11.26 -13.00 -13.58
C THR A 111 -10.43 -11.80 -13.16
N ALA A 112 -10.30 -11.59 -11.86
CA ALA A 112 -9.49 -10.50 -11.37
C ALA A 112 -8.03 -10.90 -11.29
N THR A 113 -7.18 -9.96 -11.70
CA THR A 113 -5.79 -9.97 -11.31
C THR A 113 -5.67 -9.18 -10.02
N MET A 114 -5.44 -9.89 -8.92
CA MET A 114 -5.12 -9.30 -7.62
C MET A 114 -3.60 -9.20 -7.47
N ARG A 115 -3.15 -8.18 -6.77
CA ARG A 115 -1.74 -7.96 -6.46
C ARG A 115 -1.56 -7.98 -4.95
N HIS A 116 -0.71 -8.89 -4.50
CA HIS A 116 -0.21 -8.95 -3.13
C HIS A 116 1.06 -8.12 -3.07
N ASP A 117 1.04 -6.99 -2.36
CA ASP A 117 2.23 -6.20 -2.07
C ASP A 117 2.77 -6.57 -0.69
N LEU A 118 4.01 -7.06 -0.63
CA LEU A 118 4.72 -7.34 0.60
C LEU A 118 5.81 -6.28 0.81
N GLN A 119 5.62 -5.48 1.86
CA GLN A 119 6.59 -4.47 2.26
C GLN A 119 7.30 -4.91 3.55
N GLY A 120 8.61 -5.11 3.46
CA GLY A 120 9.50 -5.33 4.60
C GLY A 120 10.24 -4.05 4.99
N THR A 121 10.37 -3.79 6.28
CA THR A 121 11.16 -2.68 6.84
C THR A 121 12.15 -3.21 7.87
N PHE A 122 13.41 -2.82 7.72
CA PHE A 122 14.53 -3.29 8.53
C PHE A 122 15.32 -2.09 9.03
N ARG A 123 15.73 -2.13 10.29
CA ARG A 123 16.70 -1.18 10.87
C ARG A 123 17.91 -1.96 11.32
N MET A 124 19.07 -1.56 10.84
CA MET A 124 20.30 -2.31 11.02
C MET A 124 21.43 -1.41 11.50
N LEU A 125 22.30 -1.96 12.33
CA LEU A 125 23.57 -1.37 12.70
C LEU A 125 24.67 -2.10 11.94
N GLY A 126 25.51 -1.37 11.22
CA GLY A 126 26.63 -1.91 10.48
C GLY A 126 27.96 -1.59 11.16
N PHE A 127 28.88 -2.55 11.08
CA PHE A 127 30.27 -2.38 11.47
C PHE A 127 31.15 -2.91 10.34
N GLU A 128 31.96 -2.06 9.73
CA GLU A 128 32.72 -2.34 8.51
C GLU A 128 34.19 -1.98 8.72
N PRO A 129 35.07 -2.95 9.02
CA PRO A 129 36.49 -2.80 8.75
C PRO A 129 36.73 -2.75 7.23
N TYR A 130 37.60 -1.84 6.79
CA TYR A 130 37.92 -1.68 5.37
C TYR A 130 39.38 -1.33 5.13
N LEU A 131 39.89 -1.74 3.97
CA LEU A 131 41.16 -1.31 3.41
C LEU A 131 40.89 -0.35 2.25
N ARG A 132 41.55 0.80 2.27
CA ARG A 132 41.44 1.84 1.25
C ARG A 132 42.78 2.05 0.57
N TYR A 133 42.75 2.12 -0.75
CA TYR A 133 43.89 2.43 -1.60
C TYR A 133 43.65 3.74 -2.35
N ASP A 134 44.54 4.71 -2.16
CA ASP A 134 44.53 6.02 -2.80
C ASP A 134 45.21 5.90 -4.18
N LEU A 135 44.42 5.81 -5.26
CA LEU A 135 44.93 5.68 -6.63
C LEU A 135 45.50 7.01 -7.14
N THR A 136 44.85 8.12 -6.77
CA THR A 136 45.29 9.49 -7.05
C THR A 136 45.00 10.37 -5.82
N SER A 137 45.38 11.65 -5.88
CA SER A 137 45.04 12.62 -4.82
C SER A 137 43.55 12.90 -4.67
N TRP A 138 42.74 12.58 -5.68
CA TRP A 138 41.31 12.88 -5.74
C TRP A 138 40.41 11.64 -5.87
N PHE A 139 40.99 10.44 -6.07
CA PHE A 139 40.24 9.20 -6.30
C PHE A 139 40.85 8.02 -5.55
N SER A 140 39.99 7.24 -4.88
CA SER A 140 40.37 6.10 -4.08
C SER A 140 39.37 4.96 -4.20
N VAL A 141 39.84 3.74 -3.96
CA VAL A 141 39.00 2.54 -3.89
C VAL A 141 39.19 1.87 -2.55
N SER A 142 38.18 1.14 -2.08
CA SER A 142 38.24 0.39 -0.84
C SER A 142 37.48 -0.93 -0.93
N ALA A 143 37.96 -1.90 -0.16
CA ALA A 143 37.31 -3.19 0.05
C ALA A 143 37.05 -3.36 1.54
N GLY A 144 35.83 -3.77 1.90
CA GLY A 144 35.39 -3.89 3.28
C GLY A 144 34.63 -5.18 3.57
N LEU A 145 34.46 -5.45 4.87
CA LEU A 145 33.69 -6.58 5.40
C LEU A 145 32.58 -6.08 6.33
N PRO A 146 31.47 -5.54 5.80
CA PRO A 146 30.36 -5.07 6.65
C PRO A 146 29.71 -6.22 7.41
N ILE A 147 29.51 -6.04 8.71
CA ILE A 147 28.73 -6.92 9.57
C ILE A 147 27.46 -6.17 9.95
N MET A 148 26.31 -6.61 9.42
CA MET A 148 25.02 -5.97 9.65
C MET A 148 24.26 -6.68 10.76
N ALA A 149 23.99 -5.99 11.86
CA ALA A 149 23.12 -6.46 12.94
C ALA A 149 21.71 -5.91 12.76
N VAL A 150 20.71 -6.78 12.62
CA VAL A 150 19.30 -6.42 12.46
C VAL A 150 18.70 -6.09 13.83
N ALA A 151 18.38 -4.81 14.05
CA ALA A 151 17.83 -4.31 15.31
C ALA A 151 16.31 -4.43 15.38
N THR A 152 15.61 -4.15 14.27
CA THR A 152 14.15 -4.32 14.18
C THR A 152 13.76 -4.78 12.79
N SER A 153 12.74 -5.62 12.71
CA SER A 153 12.11 -6.02 11.45
C SER A 153 10.60 -5.93 11.54
N ARG A 154 9.96 -5.43 10.49
CA ARG A 154 8.50 -5.43 10.37
C ARG A 154 8.10 -5.69 8.93
N TYR A 155 6.97 -6.34 8.73
CA TYR A 155 6.35 -6.43 7.42
C TYR A 155 4.87 -6.04 7.47
N THR A 156 4.39 -5.62 6.30
CA THR A 156 2.97 -5.45 5.99
C THR A 156 2.71 -6.10 4.65
N GLN A 157 1.67 -6.91 4.56
CA GLN A 157 1.15 -7.44 3.31
C GLN A 157 -0.20 -6.81 3.02
N THR A 158 -0.39 -6.35 1.79
CA THR A 158 -1.64 -5.80 1.30
C THR A 158 -2.07 -6.48 0.01
N LEU A 159 -3.37 -6.43 -0.28
CA LEU A 159 -4.01 -7.02 -1.45
C LEU A 159 -4.80 -5.94 -2.17
N THR A 160 -4.62 -5.81 -3.48
CA THR A 160 -5.32 -4.84 -4.33
C THR A 160 -5.82 -5.50 -5.61
N PHE A 161 -6.88 -4.95 -6.22
CA PHE A 161 -7.35 -5.37 -7.54
C PHE A 161 -6.66 -4.54 -8.64
N VAL A 162 -5.81 -5.20 -9.44
CA VAL A 162 -5.14 -4.58 -10.61
C VAL A 162 -6.05 -4.59 -11.84
N ASP A 163 -6.87 -5.63 -11.96
CA ASP A 163 -7.87 -5.78 -13.00
C ASP A 163 -9.04 -6.61 -12.44
N PRO A 164 -10.30 -6.17 -12.52
CA PRO A 164 -10.71 -4.81 -12.86
C PRO A 164 -10.29 -3.81 -11.77
N ARG A 165 -9.80 -2.63 -12.20
CA ARG A 165 -9.31 -1.59 -11.27
C ARG A 165 -10.47 -0.98 -10.48
N GLY A 166 -10.20 -0.64 -9.22
CA GLY A 166 -11.14 0.11 -8.38
C GLY A 166 -12.24 -0.74 -7.74
N VAL A 167 -12.18 -2.07 -7.87
CA VAL A 167 -13.00 -2.98 -7.07
C VAL A 167 -12.67 -2.80 -5.60
N ARG A 168 -13.72 -2.72 -4.78
CA ARG A 168 -13.62 -2.61 -3.33
C ARG A 168 -13.73 -3.99 -2.67
N PHE A 169 -13.00 -4.19 -1.59
CA PHE A 169 -13.16 -5.33 -0.71
C PHE A 169 -14.44 -5.17 0.14
N ALA A 170 -14.82 -6.23 0.84
CA ALA A 170 -16.06 -6.25 1.64
C ALA A 170 -16.09 -5.20 2.77
N ASP A 171 -14.94 -4.67 3.17
CA ASP A 171 -14.79 -3.57 4.13
C ASP A 171 -14.86 -2.17 3.48
N GLY A 172 -15.10 -2.11 2.16
CA GLY A 172 -15.14 -0.88 1.37
C GLY A 172 -13.78 -0.36 0.94
N SER A 173 -12.67 -0.95 1.40
CA SER A 173 -11.32 -0.55 1.02
C SER A 173 -10.99 -0.96 -0.42
N ILE A 174 -10.11 -0.22 -1.08
CA ILE A 174 -9.50 -0.63 -2.37
C ILE A 174 -8.19 -1.40 -2.19
N GLU A 175 -7.68 -1.41 -0.95
CA GLU A 175 -6.46 -2.09 -0.52
C GLU A 175 -6.73 -2.77 0.81
N LEU A 176 -6.74 -4.11 0.82
CA LEU A 176 -6.98 -4.91 2.01
C LEU A 176 -5.65 -5.31 2.65
N VAL A 177 -5.46 -5.01 3.93
CA VAL A 177 -4.29 -5.47 4.68
C VAL A 177 -4.53 -6.92 5.12
N THR A 178 -3.77 -7.86 4.54
CA THR A 178 -3.96 -9.30 4.80
C THR A 178 -3.10 -9.80 5.95
N ALA A 179 -1.93 -9.18 6.20
CA ALA A 179 -1.06 -9.56 7.31
C ALA A 179 -0.11 -8.43 7.74
N ARG A 180 0.25 -8.39 9.02
CA ARG A 180 1.30 -7.53 9.60
C ARG A 180 2.03 -8.26 10.72
N GLY A 181 3.33 -8.02 10.87
CA GLY A 181 4.11 -8.65 11.94
C GLY A 181 5.59 -8.34 11.88
N GLU A 182 6.39 -9.07 12.65
CA GLU A 182 7.85 -9.13 12.49
C GLU A 182 8.19 -10.16 11.41
N VAL A 183 9.27 -9.92 10.64
CA VAL A 183 9.64 -10.85 9.58
C VAL A 183 10.16 -12.14 10.22
N PRO A 184 9.52 -13.30 9.97
CA PRO A 184 9.91 -14.56 10.59
C PRO A 184 11.27 -15.02 10.07
N ASN A 185 11.93 -15.90 10.83
CA ASN A 185 13.14 -16.61 10.39
C ASN A 185 14.33 -15.70 10.00
N LEU A 186 14.38 -14.47 10.52
CA LEU A 186 15.50 -13.57 10.26
C LEU A 186 16.77 -13.96 11.00
N ARG A 187 17.90 -13.83 10.32
CA ARG A 187 19.23 -13.81 10.93
C ARG A 187 19.46 -12.44 11.55
N THR A 188 19.88 -12.42 12.80
CA THR A 188 20.16 -11.19 13.54
C THR A 188 21.50 -10.56 13.15
N VAL A 189 22.44 -11.32 12.58
CA VAL A 189 23.75 -10.85 12.12
C VAL A 189 24.04 -11.39 10.72
N VAL A 190 24.37 -10.50 9.79
CA VAL A 190 24.65 -10.83 8.39
C VAL A 190 25.99 -10.22 7.96
N PRO A 191 27.02 -11.05 7.71
CA PRO A 191 28.27 -10.58 7.13
C PRO A 191 28.11 -10.36 5.61
N MET A 192 28.79 -9.35 5.12
CA MET A 192 28.80 -8.93 3.73
C MET A 192 30.22 -8.71 3.25
N VAL A 193 30.39 -8.58 1.93
CA VAL A 193 31.60 -8.04 1.30
C VAL A 193 31.23 -6.77 0.55
N SER A 194 32.04 -5.72 0.67
CA SER A 194 31.81 -4.43 0.02
C SER A 194 33.01 -3.99 -0.82
N PHE A 195 32.72 -3.28 -1.92
CA PHE A 195 33.69 -2.54 -2.70
C PHE A 195 33.16 -1.11 -2.91
N THR A 196 33.97 -0.11 -2.58
CA THR A 196 33.58 1.30 -2.64
C THR A 196 34.59 2.12 -3.42
N ALA A 197 34.12 2.94 -4.35
CA ALA A 197 34.89 3.99 -5.00
C ALA A 197 34.55 5.34 -4.37
N GLU A 198 35.57 6.15 -4.07
CA GLU A 198 35.42 7.43 -3.37
C GLU A 198 36.16 8.56 -4.13
N GLY A 199 35.49 9.69 -4.31
CA GLY A 199 36.10 10.94 -4.76
C GLY A 199 36.50 11.82 -3.58
N ALA A 200 37.47 12.72 -3.78
CA ALA A 200 37.89 13.71 -2.80
C ALA A 200 37.93 15.10 -3.43
N VAL A 201 36.96 15.95 -3.04
CA VAL A 201 36.85 17.34 -3.50
C VAL A 201 37.14 18.28 -2.33
N PRO A 202 38.25 19.03 -2.32
CA PRO A 202 38.55 19.99 -1.26
C PRO A 202 37.43 21.03 -1.15
N ALA A 203 36.87 21.22 0.04
CA ALA A 203 35.78 22.15 0.32
C ALA A 203 36.21 23.33 1.21
N SER A 204 37.50 23.42 1.55
CA SER A 204 38.08 24.48 2.37
C SER A 204 39.42 24.93 1.79
N ALA A 205 39.78 26.21 1.94
CA ALA A 205 41.04 26.78 1.46
C ALA A 205 42.28 26.11 2.09
N SER A 206 42.14 25.60 3.32
CA SER A 206 43.16 24.83 4.04
C SER A 206 43.23 23.35 3.61
N GLY A 207 42.26 22.84 2.85
CA GLY A 207 42.16 21.43 2.49
C GLY A 207 41.79 20.48 3.65
N SER A 208 41.49 21.00 4.84
CA SER A 208 41.14 20.21 6.02
C SER A 208 39.73 19.63 5.96
N ILE A 209 38.82 20.26 5.22
CA ILE A 209 37.47 19.75 4.94
C ILE A 209 37.40 19.30 3.48
N VAL A 210 36.99 18.06 3.27
CA VAL A 210 36.89 17.41 1.95
C VAL A 210 35.48 16.83 1.78
N LEU A 211 34.84 17.16 0.67
CA LEU A 211 33.60 16.52 0.25
C LEU A 211 33.92 15.20 -0.46
N VAL A 212 33.22 14.13 -0.08
CA VAL A 212 33.52 12.75 -0.47
C VAL A 212 32.29 12.09 -1.10
N PRO A 213 32.07 12.23 -2.41
CA PRO A 213 31.11 11.38 -3.10
C PRO A 213 31.60 9.93 -3.09
N ARG A 214 30.72 8.97 -2.80
CA ARG A 214 31.04 7.54 -2.80
C ARG A 214 30.00 6.73 -3.55
N VAL A 215 30.48 5.72 -4.28
CA VAL A 215 29.64 4.67 -4.87
C VAL A 215 30.11 3.34 -4.32
N SER A 216 29.19 2.53 -3.78
CA SER A 216 29.51 1.25 -3.17
C SER A 216 28.62 0.14 -3.70
N ILE A 217 29.19 -1.04 -3.88
CA ILE A 217 28.45 -2.29 -4.02
C ILE A 217 28.75 -3.16 -2.81
N ALA A 218 27.73 -3.77 -2.21
CA ALA A 218 27.89 -4.75 -1.15
C ALA A 218 27.00 -5.96 -1.40
N ARG A 219 27.51 -7.16 -1.10
CA ARG A 219 26.78 -8.42 -1.27
C ARG A 219 26.78 -9.19 0.03
N ALA A 220 25.61 -9.66 0.44
CA ALA A 220 25.50 -10.54 1.59
C ALA A 220 26.17 -11.90 1.31
N LEU A 221 26.96 -12.40 2.27
CA LEU A 221 27.59 -13.72 2.17
C LEU A 221 26.60 -14.84 2.49
N GLN A 222 25.48 -14.49 3.13
CA GLN A 222 24.38 -15.39 3.46
C GLN A 222 23.04 -14.66 3.32
N PRO A 223 21.93 -15.37 3.05
CA PRO A 223 20.60 -14.77 3.07
C PRO A 223 20.24 -14.22 4.46
N PHE A 224 19.49 -13.13 4.49
CA PHE A 224 18.98 -12.50 5.71
C PHE A 224 17.92 -13.36 6.41
N THR A 225 17.24 -14.25 5.70
CA THR A 225 16.28 -15.21 6.26
C THR A 225 16.83 -16.63 6.18
N THR A 226 16.53 -17.49 7.15
CA THR A 226 17.07 -18.87 7.18
C THR A 226 16.50 -19.78 6.10
N ASP A 227 15.33 -19.43 5.55
CA ASP A 227 14.68 -20.08 4.41
C ASP A 227 15.27 -19.67 3.04
N GLY A 228 16.21 -18.71 3.03
CA GLY A 228 16.85 -18.23 1.80
C GLY A 228 16.01 -17.25 0.98
N ALA A 229 14.83 -16.85 1.45
CA ALA A 229 13.91 -15.98 0.71
C ALA A 229 14.49 -14.58 0.45
N PHE A 230 15.28 -14.04 1.39
CA PHE A 230 15.84 -12.70 1.27
C PHE A 230 17.36 -12.71 1.12
N ASN A 231 17.87 -12.46 -0.10
CA ASN A 231 19.30 -12.30 -0.37
C ASN A 231 19.57 -10.90 -0.93
N ALA A 232 20.36 -10.09 -0.20
CA ALA A 232 20.54 -8.68 -0.49
C ALA A 232 21.84 -8.40 -1.26
N GLN A 233 21.70 -7.67 -2.37
CA GLN A 233 22.77 -6.93 -3.03
C GLN A 233 22.45 -5.44 -2.93
N MET A 234 23.39 -4.67 -2.39
CA MET A 234 23.21 -3.24 -2.10
C MET A 234 24.07 -2.42 -3.05
N PHE A 235 23.47 -1.38 -3.65
CA PHE A 235 24.17 -0.39 -4.48
C PHE A 235 23.98 1.02 -3.91
N SER A 236 24.98 1.51 -3.19
CA SER A 236 24.92 2.78 -2.48
C SER A 236 25.54 3.92 -3.28
N ILE A 237 24.86 5.06 -3.32
CA ILE A 237 25.47 6.35 -3.65
C ILE A 237 25.40 7.21 -2.38
N SER A 238 26.51 7.81 -1.96
CA SER A 238 26.54 8.62 -0.74
C SER A 238 27.41 9.85 -0.88
N LEU A 239 27.15 10.84 -0.04
CA LEU A 239 27.94 12.05 0.06
C LEU A 239 28.42 12.21 1.50
N GLY A 240 29.74 12.29 1.67
CA GLY A 240 30.37 12.48 2.97
C GLY A 240 31.14 13.77 3.09
N LEU A 241 31.36 14.19 4.34
CA LEU A 241 32.33 15.19 4.72
C LEU A 241 33.45 14.47 5.47
N ARG A 242 34.67 14.65 5.01
CA ARG A 242 35.88 14.14 5.66
C ARG A 242 36.67 15.31 6.22
N TYR A 243 36.99 15.24 7.50
CA TYR A 243 37.94 16.11 8.14
C TYR A 243 39.32 15.44 8.18
N ARG A 244 40.32 16.12 7.63
CA ARG A 244 41.73 15.74 7.67
C ARG A 244 42.40 16.56 8.76
N PHE A 245 42.96 15.89 9.76
CA PHE A 245 43.75 16.59 10.77
C PHE A 245 45.05 17.08 10.13
N PRO A 246 45.32 18.39 10.11
CA PRO A 246 46.53 18.92 9.48
C PRO A 246 47.77 18.55 10.29
N THR A 247 48.77 17.99 9.62
CA THR A 247 50.15 17.91 10.13
C THR A 247 50.86 19.22 9.76
N SER A 248 50.90 20.14 10.74
CA SER A 248 51.48 21.50 10.67
C SER A 248 50.82 22.50 9.69
N ALA A 249 50.57 23.72 10.18
CA ALA A 249 49.74 24.74 9.55
C ALA A 249 50.44 25.48 8.39
N PRO A 250 49.74 25.84 7.29
CA PRO A 250 50.24 26.83 6.35
C PRO A 250 49.85 28.25 6.79
N ALA A 251 50.82 29.16 6.74
CA ALA A 251 50.65 30.60 6.97
C ALA A 251 49.86 31.26 5.83
N VAL A 252 48.95 32.16 6.20
CA VAL A 252 48.17 33.00 5.27
C VAL A 252 49.01 34.22 4.87
N PRO A 253 49.15 34.59 3.58
CA PRO A 253 49.61 35.91 3.19
C PRO A 253 48.42 36.87 3.02
N VAL A 254 48.48 38.00 3.71
CA VAL A 254 47.57 39.14 3.55
C VAL A 254 48.00 39.94 2.31
N ALA A 255 47.08 40.16 1.36
CA ALA A 255 47.28 41.08 0.24
C ALA A 255 46.64 42.45 0.53
N ALA A 256 47.39 43.53 0.28
CA ALA A 256 46.99 44.92 0.48
C ALA A 256 46.14 45.47 -0.69
N PRO A 257 45.28 46.49 -0.48
CA PRO A 257 44.45 47.09 -1.53
C PRO A 257 45.19 48.21 -2.30
N THR A 258 44.97 48.27 -3.61
CA THR A 258 45.49 49.32 -4.52
C THR A 258 44.53 50.51 -4.64
N PRO A 259 44.99 51.77 -4.77
CA PRO A 259 44.14 52.97 -4.83
C PRO A 259 43.52 53.28 -6.20
N ALA A 260 42.40 54.01 -6.17
CA ALA A 260 41.56 54.45 -7.29
C ALA A 260 42.16 55.58 -8.15
N ALA A 261 41.73 55.66 -9.42
CA ALA A 261 42.05 56.70 -10.40
C ALA A 261 40.89 57.72 -10.60
N PRO A 262 41.15 58.98 -11.01
CA PRO A 262 40.15 60.07 -11.08
C PRO A 262 39.48 60.23 -12.47
N PRO A 263 38.34 60.96 -12.57
CA PRO A 263 37.54 61.10 -13.80
C PRO A 263 37.82 62.40 -14.62
N PRO A 264 37.45 62.46 -15.92
CA PRO A 264 37.59 63.66 -16.79
C PRO A 264 36.27 64.46 -17.00
N PRO A 265 36.35 65.70 -17.57
CA PRO A 265 35.31 66.75 -17.44
C PRO A 265 34.26 66.86 -18.57
N VAL A 266 33.18 67.60 -18.24
CA VAL A 266 31.94 67.88 -19.01
C VAL A 266 32.08 69.11 -19.94
N ARG A 267 31.31 69.16 -21.03
CA ARG A 267 31.20 70.29 -21.98
C ARG A 267 29.73 70.69 -22.23
N GLU A 268 29.48 72.00 -22.21
CA GLU A 268 28.20 72.73 -22.41
C GLU A 268 27.72 72.86 -23.87
N VAL A 269 26.39 72.91 -24.09
CA VAL A 269 25.73 73.42 -25.33
C VAL A 269 24.35 74.09 -25.04
N VAL A 270 24.27 75.37 -25.40
CA VAL A 270 23.20 76.30 -25.90
C VAL A 270 21.69 75.95 -25.76
N ASP A 271 20.94 76.95 -25.27
CA ASP A 271 19.49 77.01 -25.01
C ASP A 271 18.56 76.98 -26.24
N LEU A 272 17.47 76.20 -26.12
CA LEU A 272 16.24 76.29 -26.92
C LEU A 272 15.06 76.36 -25.92
N ALA A 273 14.21 77.40 -26.00
CA ALA A 273 13.12 77.57 -25.05
C ALA A 273 11.95 76.60 -25.34
N VAL A 274 11.97 75.43 -24.68
CA VAL A 274 10.87 74.44 -24.69
C VAL A 274 9.98 74.66 -23.47
N ARG A 275 8.66 74.80 -23.68
CA ARG A 275 7.69 74.83 -22.58
C ARG A 275 7.03 73.46 -22.45
N VAL A 276 7.30 72.77 -21.34
CA VAL A 276 6.73 71.44 -21.04
C VAL A 276 5.60 71.61 -20.04
N GLU A 277 4.42 71.10 -20.37
CA GLU A 277 3.28 70.98 -19.45
C GLU A 277 3.07 69.50 -19.10
N ARG A 278 3.07 69.17 -17.81
CA ARG A 278 2.93 67.79 -17.33
C ARG A 278 1.63 67.62 -16.56
N ASP A 279 0.88 66.58 -16.91
CA ASP A 279 -0.33 66.15 -16.21
C ASP A 279 -0.14 64.71 -15.71
N THR A 280 -0.76 64.34 -14.60
CA THR A 280 -0.55 63.03 -13.96
C THR A 280 -1.84 62.52 -13.34
N PHE A 281 -2.24 61.28 -13.68
CA PHE A 281 -3.36 60.61 -13.02
C PHE A 281 -2.92 59.32 -12.33
N VAL A 282 -3.61 58.99 -11.25
CA VAL A 282 -3.31 57.85 -10.37
C VAL A 282 -4.29 56.72 -10.65
N GLU A 283 -3.76 55.50 -10.82
CA GLU A 283 -4.56 54.29 -11.02
C GLU A 283 -4.11 53.17 -10.08
N LEU A 284 -5.04 52.60 -9.33
CA LEU A 284 -4.76 51.44 -8.49
C LEU A 284 -4.58 50.20 -9.39
N THR A 285 -3.37 49.65 -9.42
CA THR A 285 -3.00 48.58 -10.37
C THR A 285 -2.52 47.34 -9.60
N ARG A 286 -2.97 46.14 -10.00
CA ARG A 286 -2.57 44.86 -9.37
C ARG A 286 -1.13 44.48 -9.75
N GLY A 287 -0.41 43.81 -8.85
CA GLY A 287 0.95 43.31 -9.10
C GLY A 287 2.06 44.37 -9.09
N VAL A 288 1.73 45.62 -8.77
CA VAL A 288 2.70 46.71 -8.61
C VAL A 288 3.13 46.76 -7.14
N SER A 289 4.40 46.48 -6.87
CA SER A 289 4.97 46.49 -5.51
C SER A 289 5.34 47.90 -5.04
N GLU A 290 5.67 48.79 -5.97
CA GLU A 290 6.06 50.18 -5.72
C GLU A 290 5.45 51.09 -6.77
N SER A 291 5.06 52.30 -6.37
CA SER A 291 4.43 53.26 -7.28
C SER A 291 5.29 53.51 -8.51
N THR A 292 4.82 53.08 -9.68
CA THR A 292 5.56 53.22 -10.93
C THR A 292 4.91 54.28 -11.80
N THR A 293 5.71 55.24 -12.27
CA THR A 293 5.25 56.32 -13.15
C THR A 293 5.71 56.06 -14.58
N THR A 294 4.76 55.90 -15.50
CA THR A 294 5.06 55.69 -16.92
C THR A 294 4.44 56.82 -17.75
N LEU A 295 5.15 57.27 -18.78
CA LEU A 295 4.61 58.22 -19.74
C LEU A 295 3.42 57.57 -20.47
N PHE A 296 2.24 58.12 -20.27
CA PHE A 296 1.00 57.60 -20.85
C PHE A 296 0.76 58.17 -22.24
N SER A 297 1.00 59.46 -22.44
CA SER A 297 0.90 60.09 -23.76
C SER A 297 1.78 61.35 -23.87
N THR A 298 2.09 61.73 -25.11
CA THR A 298 2.77 62.97 -25.45
C THR A 298 2.09 63.62 -26.65
N SER A 299 1.85 64.93 -26.56
CA SER A 299 1.47 65.77 -27.69
C SER A 299 2.49 66.87 -27.87
N ILE A 300 2.79 67.21 -29.12
CA ILE A 300 3.75 68.27 -29.49
C ILE A 300 3.05 69.23 -30.44
N ASP A 301 2.87 70.46 -29.98
CA ASP A 301 2.36 71.56 -30.79
C ASP A 301 3.49 72.54 -31.07
N THR A 302 3.67 72.88 -32.34
CA THR A 302 4.61 73.93 -32.75
C THR A 302 3.82 75.21 -33.01
N VAL A 303 4.18 76.30 -32.34
CA VAL A 303 3.61 77.63 -32.60
C VAL A 303 4.75 78.57 -32.95
N GLU A 304 4.67 79.19 -34.12
CA GLU A 304 5.62 80.23 -34.52
C GLU A 304 5.10 81.59 -34.05
N MET A 305 5.92 82.33 -33.30
CA MET A 305 5.58 83.65 -32.77
C MET A 305 6.61 84.68 -33.26
N PRO A 306 6.19 85.86 -33.75
CA PRO A 306 7.11 86.91 -34.13
C PRO A 306 7.75 87.55 -32.88
N ALA A 307 9.07 87.63 -32.87
CA ALA A 307 9.86 88.31 -31.84
C ALA A 307 10.76 89.35 -32.52
N GLY A 308 10.27 90.59 -32.62
CA GLY A 308 10.94 91.65 -33.38
C GLY A 308 11.01 91.32 -34.88
N SER A 309 12.20 91.41 -35.49
CA SER A 309 12.42 91.12 -36.91
C SER A 309 12.68 89.64 -37.25
N GLN A 310 12.45 88.71 -36.31
CA GLN A 310 12.62 87.27 -36.52
C GLN A 310 11.43 86.44 -36.01
N MET A 311 11.18 85.31 -36.67
CA MET A 311 10.19 84.31 -36.25
C MET A 311 10.82 83.35 -35.24
N THR A 312 10.24 83.21 -34.05
CA THR A 312 10.67 82.24 -33.04
C THR A 312 9.71 81.05 -33.04
N ARG A 313 10.25 79.85 -33.28
CA ARG A 313 9.49 78.60 -33.23
C ARG A 313 9.44 78.09 -31.79
N VAL A 314 8.27 78.15 -31.15
CA VAL A 314 8.05 77.64 -29.80
C VAL A 314 7.43 76.26 -29.88
N VAL A 315 8.10 75.26 -29.30
CA VAL A 315 7.59 73.89 -29.20
C VAL A 315 6.94 73.73 -27.82
N ARG A 316 5.63 73.52 -27.79
CA ARG A 316 4.89 73.13 -26.58
C ARG A 316 4.78 71.62 -26.56
N ARG A 317 5.32 71.00 -25.53
CA ARG A 317 5.18 69.56 -25.30
C ARG A 317 4.27 69.34 -24.11
N LYS A 318 3.15 68.64 -24.31
CA LYS A 318 2.29 68.18 -23.22
C LYS A 318 2.53 66.69 -22.97
N GLU A 319 2.92 66.33 -21.76
CA GLU A 319 3.17 64.96 -21.33
C GLU A 319 2.11 64.57 -20.28
N THR A 320 1.42 63.45 -20.47
CA THR A 320 0.54 62.88 -19.44
C THR A 320 1.19 61.63 -18.88
N TYR A 321 1.28 61.52 -17.57
CA TYR A 321 1.86 60.39 -16.85
C TYR A 321 0.78 59.59 -16.13
N ARG A 322 0.93 58.25 -16.13
CA ARG A 322 0.12 57.33 -15.33
C ARG A 322 0.96 56.89 -14.14
N VAL A 323 0.44 57.07 -12.92
CA VAL A 323 1.03 56.54 -11.68
C VAL A 323 0.23 55.32 -11.27
N ALA A 324 0.83 54.14 -11.45
CA ALA A 324 0.25 52.91 -10.95
C ALA A 324 0.58 52.78 -9.46
N VAL A 325 -0.43 52.75 -8.58
CA VAL A 325 -0.27 52.61 -7.12
C VAL A 325 -0.75 51.22 -6.68
N PRO A 326 -0.08 50.56 -5.71
CA PRO A 326 -0.52 49.26 -5.21
C PRO A 326 -1.96 49.31 -4.68
N LYS A 327 -2.79 48.33 -5.06
CA LYS A 327 -4.13 48.15 -4.46
C LYS A 327 -3.96 47.69 -2.99
N PRO A 328 -4.67 48.28 -2.01
CA PRO A 328 -4.68 47.77 -0.63
C PRO A 328 -5.13 46.30 -0.58
N PRO A 329 -4.61 45.48 0.36
CA PRO A 329 -5.01 44.08 0.48
C PRO A 329 -6.51 43.96 0.84
N SER A 330 -7.24 43.12 0.10
CA SER A 330 -8.63 42.75 0.40
C SER A 330 -8.70 41.91 1.67
N VAL A 331 -9.77 42.04 2.47
CA VAL A 331 -9.97 41.15 3.63
C VAL A 331 -10.41 39.77 3.14
N LEU A 332 -9.60 38.75 3.44
CA LEU A 332 -9.91 37.35 3.19
C LEU A 332 -9.59 36.47 4.42
N ARG A 333 -10.62 35.90 5.04
CA ARG A 333 -10.51 35.01 6.21
C ARG A 333 -11.23 33.70 5.97
N ALA A 334 -10.65 32.61 6.42
CA ALA A 334 -11.24 31.29 6.35
C ALA A 334 -11.08 30.56 7.69
N SER A 335 -12.15 29.93 8.17
CA SER A 335 -12.14 29.03 9.31
C SER A 335 -12.97 27.78 9.01
N LEU A 336 -12.65 26.68 9.69
CA LEU A 336 -13.33 25.40 9.50
C LEU A 336 -13.69 24.84 10.87
N GLN A 337 -14.96 24.51 11.06
CA GLN A 337 -15.45 23.78 12.22
C GLN A 337 -15.90 22.38 11.81
N ILE A 338 -15.86 21.44 12.75
CA ILE A 338 -16.34 20.08 12.53
C ILE A 338 -17.28 19.63 13.65
N ARG A 339 -18.20 18.74 13.29
CA ARG A 339 -19.06 18.00 14.22
C ARG A 339 -19.13 16.54 13.78
N PHE A 340 -19.51 15.64 14.68
CA PHE A 340 -19.66 14.21 14.38
C PHE A 340 -21.12 13.81 14.41
N LEU A 341 -21.51 12.91 13.52
CA LEU A 341 -22.87 12.38 13.41
C LEU A 341 -22.83 10.89 13.76
N ASP A 342 -23.73 10.44 14.65
CA ASP A 342 -23.95 9.01 14.90
C ASP A 342 -24.87 8.38 13.82
N ASP A 343 -25.11 7.07 13.91
CA ASP A 343 -25.97 6.33 12.96
C ASP A 343 -27.42 6.84 12.93
N ALA A 344 -27.89 7.42 14.04
CA ALA A 344 -29.22 8.03 14.15
C ALA A 344 -29.24 9.50 13.68
N GLY A 345 -28.10 10.05 13.28
CA GLY A 345 -27.97 11.44 12.82
C GLY A 345 -27.84 12.46 13.95
N ASN A 346 -27.65 12.03 15.20
CA ASN A 346 -27.42 12.94 16.32
C ASN A 346 -26.02 13.53 16.27
N ILE A 347 -25.92 14.80 16.67
CA ILE A 347 -24.69 15.56 16.68
C ILE A 347 -23.90 15.27 17.97
N SER A 348 -22.62 14.94 17.82
CA SER A 348 -21.64 14.75 18.87
C SER A 348 -20.43 15.66 18.64
N GLN A 349 -19.81 16.13 19.73
CA GLN A 349 -18.53 16.86 19.68
C GLN A 349 -17.31 15.94 19.66
N ASN A 350 -17.50 14.65 19.96
CA ASN A 350 -16.42 13.67 20.03
C ASN A 350 -16.50 12.69 18.87
N ALA A 351 -15.36 12.46 18.20
CA ALA A 351 -15.19 11.41 17.23
C ALA A 351 -15.11 10.07 17.98
N ARG A 352 -16.16 9.26 17.87
CA ARG A 352 -16.22 7.93 18.49
C ARG A 352 -16.03 6.86 17.43
N LEU A 353 -15.15 5.93 17.75
CA LEU A 353 -15.00 4.68 17.02
C LEU A 353 -16.04 3.69 17.54
N SER A 354 -16.91 3.16 16.68
CA SER A 354 -17.78 2.03 17.04
C SER A 354 -17.17 0.73 16.56
N ALA A 355 -17.29 -0.32 17.38
CA ALA A 355 -16.87 -1.66 17.04
C ALA A 355 -18.08 -2.58 17.14
N VAL A 356 -18.37 -3.29 16.05
CA VAL A 356 -19.50 -4.23 15.98
C VAL A 356 -18.93 -5.64 15.84
N ARG A 357 -19.38 -6.54 16.72
CA ARG A 357 -19.07 -7.97 16.57
C ARG A 357 -19.97 -8.53 15.48
N VAL A 358 -19.35 -9.11 14.45
CA VAL A 358 -20.04 -9.76 13.35
C VAL A 358 -19.81 -11.26 13.44
N GLU A 359 -20.90 -12.01 13.54
CA GLU A 359 -20.88 -13.46 13.49
C GLU A 359 -21.30 -13.87 12.07
N SER A 360 -20.35 -14.43 11.33
CA SER A 360 -20.55 -14.92 9.96
C SER A 360 -20.69 -16.45 9.98
N ARG A 361 -21.81 -16.96 9.47
CA ARG A 361 -22.06 -18.40 9.31
C ARG A 361 -22.22 -18.74 7.83
N ARG A 362 -21.39 -19.64 7.31
CA ARG A 362 -21.42 -20.11 5.92
C ARG A 362 -21.80 -21.58 5.88
N ILE A 363 -22.87 -21.93 5.17
CA ILE A 363 -23.34 -23.31 5.01
C ILE A 363 -23.17 -23.73 3.55
N ILE A 364 -22.43 -24.81 3.27
CA ILE A 364 -22.09 -25.25 1.91
C ILE A 364 -22.56 -26.68 1.68
N SER A 365 -23.45 -26.87 0.71
CA SER A 365 -23.88 -28.20 0.26
C SER A 365 -22.89 -28.81 -0.75
N PHE A 366 -22.82 -30.15 -0.82
CA PHE A 366 -22.08 -30.92 -1.85
C PHE A 366 -22.95 -32.02 -2.44
N LEU A 367 -22.64 -32.51 -3.64
CA LEU A 367 -23.36 -33.66 -4.20
C LEU A 367 -22.88 -34.95 -3.55
N PRO A 368 -23.79 -35.82 -3.10
CA PRO A 368 -23.43 -37.05 -2.41
C PRO A 368 -23.03 -38.13 -3.41
N MET A 369 -22.06 -37.87 -4.28
CA MET A 369 -21.64 -38.82 -5.31
C MET A 369 -20.17 -38.70 -5.73
N VAL A 370 -19.65 -39.78 -6.28
CA VAL A 370 -18.36 -39.84 -6.98
C VAL A 370 -18.64 -40.10 -8.45
N MET A 371 -18.10 -39.26 -9.34
CA MET A 371 -18.17 -39.51 -10.78
C MET A 371 -16.84 -40.07 -11.25
N PHE A 372 -16.87 -41.04 -12.16
CA PHE A 372 -15.69 -41.70 -12.72
C PHE A 372 -15.48 -41.30 -14.18
N ASP A 373 -14.23 -41.40 -14.63
CA ASP A 373 -13.87 -41.03 -16.01
C ASP A 373 -14.11 -42.18 -16.97
N GLY A 374 -15.16 -42.08 -17.80
CA GLY A 374 -15.40 -42.98 -18.92
C GLY A 374 -15.35 -44.46 -18.54
N ASP A 375 -14.31 -45.18 -18.96
CA ASP A 375 -14.12 -46.62 -18.69
C ASP A 375 -13.16 -46.93 -17.52
N GLN A 376 -12.78 -45.92 -16.73
CA GLN A 376 -11.90 -46.10 -15.57
C GLN A 376 -12.66 -46.63 -14.36
N SER A 377 -12.10 -47.64 -13.68
CA SER A 377 -12.59 -48.15 -12.39
C SER A 377 -11.80 -47.64 -11.18
N GLY A 378 -10.58 -47.13 -11.40
CA GLY A 378 -9.76 -46.53 -10.35
C GLY A 378 -10.36 -45.23 -9.81
N MET A 379 -10.03 -44.90 -8.56
CA MET A 379 -10.47 -43.64 -7.95
C MET A 379 -9.89 -42.45 -8.72
N PRO A 380 -10.72 -41.52 -9.24
CA PRO A 380 -10.21 -40.40 -10.03
C PRO A 380 -9.31 -39.48 -9.20
N ALA A 381 -8.23 -38.99 -9.82
CA ALA A 381 -7.19 -38.21 -9.13
C ALA A 381 -7.70 -36.88 -8.56
N ARG A 382 -8.76 -36.32 -9.14
CA ARG A 382 -9.39 -35.09 -8.66
C ARG A 382 -10.00 -35.22 -7.26
N TYR A 383 -10.44 -36.42 -6.87
CA TYR A 383 -10.88 -36.66 -5.49
C TYR A 383 -9.66 -36.78 -4.57
N ARG A 384 -9.55 -35.90 -3.57
CA ARG A 384 -8.42 -35.89 -2.65
C ARG A 384 -8.39 -37.19 -1.84
N GLN A 385 -7.40 -38.03 -2.09
CA GLN A 385 -7.18 -39.27 -1.36
C GLN A 385 -6.18 -39.03 -0.24
N LEU A 386 -6.62 -39.20 1.00
CA LEU A 386 -5.78 -39.08 2.18
C LEU A 386 -5.00 -40.38 2.42
N THR A 387 -3.80 -40.23 2.98
CA THR A 387 -3.10 -41.34 3.63
C THR A 387 -3.80 -41.73 4.93
N SER A 388 -3.55 -42.95 5.44
CA SER A 388 -4.12 -43.38 6.73
C SER A 388 -3.62 -42.57 7.92
N ALA A 389 -2.49 -41.86 7.79
CA ALA A 389 -2.02 -40.90 8.80
C ALA A 389 -2.85 -39.60 8.76
N GLU A 390 -3.01 -39.01 7.57
CA GLU A 390 -3.81 -37.79 7.39
C GLU A 390 -5.28 -38.03 7.77
N ALA A 391 -5.87 -39.14 7.32
CA ALA A 391 -7.26 -39.48 7.61
C ALA A 391 -7.53 -39.52 9.12
N ARG A 392 -6.57 -39.99 9.94
CA ARG A 392 -6.69 -40.03 11.42
C ARG A 392 -6.86 -38.67 12.06
N THR A 393 -6.19 -37.65 11.54
CA THR A 393 -6.22 -36.28 12.09
C THR A 393 -7.09 -35.31 11.30
N TRP A 394 -7.63 -35.74 10.16
CA TRP A 394 -8.43 -34.91 9.27
C TRP A 394 -9.72 -34.43 9.93
N LYS A 395 -10.03 -33.15 9.70
CA LYS A 395 -11.23 -32.46 10.20
C LYS A 395 -11.88 -31.71 9.06
N GLU A 396 -13.22 -31.65 9.05
CA GLU A 396 -13.97 -30.87 8.06
C GLU A 396 -13.57 -29.38 8.07
N SER A 397 -13.21 -28.84 9.24
CA SER A 397 -12.70 -27.46 9.38
C SER A 397 -11.35 -27.18 8.72
N SER A 398 -10.67 -28.22 8.22
CA SER A 398 -9.40 -28.08 7.47
C SER A 398 -9.62 -27.96 5.96
N ILE A 399 -10.87 -28.11 5.50
CA ILE A 399 -11.22 -27.89 4.10
C ILE A 399 -11.09 -26.39 3.82
N ASP A 400 -10.33 -26.08 2.78
CA ASP A 400 -10.30 -24.72 2.26
C ASP A 400 -11.68 -24.40 1.68
N GLY A 401 -12.36 -23.42 2.26
CA GLY A 401 -13.66 -22.94 1.82
C GLY A 401 -13.59 -22.00 0.61
N SER A 402 -12.41 -21.91 -0.04
CA SER A 402 -12.17 -21.14 -1.26
C SER A 402 -12.57 -21.90 -2.52
N ALA A 403 -12.68 -21.18 -3.64
CA ALA A 403 -13.05 -21.75 -4.95
C ALA A 403 -11.92 -22.56 -5.63
N ALA A 404 -10.71 -22.62 -5.06
CA ALA A 404 -9.54 -23.24 -5.69
C ALA A 404 -9.58 -24.78 -5.68
N SER A 405 -10.27 -25.38 -4.70
CA SER A 405 -10.60 -26.80 -4.71
C SER A 405 -12.08 -26.96 -4.36
N HIS A 406 -12.90 -27.29 -5.36
CA HIS A 406 -14.34 -27.40 -5.12
C HIS A 406 -14.64 -28.49 -4.08
N LEU A 407 -15.56 -28.20 -3.16
CA LEU A 407 -15.91 -29.07 -2.02
C LEU A 407 -16.25 -30.51 -2.43
N GLN A 408 -16.78 -30.67 -3.65
CA GLN A 408 -17.10 -31.96 -4.27
C GLN A 408 -15.94 -32.95 -4.17
N TYR A 409 -14.71 -32.49 -4.34
CA TYR A 409 -13.52 -33.34 -4.35
C TYR A 409 -13.05 -33.79 -2.97
N GLN A 410 -13.73 -33.34 -1.90
CA GLN A 410 -13.54 -33.80 -0.53
C GLN A 410 -14.60 -34.81 -0.10
N ILE A 411 -15.59 -35.17 -0.93
CA ILE A 411 -16.74 -36.00 -0.53
C ILE A 411 -16.34 -37.29 0.18
N LEU A 412 -15.32 -37.98 -0.33
CA LEU A 412 -14.81 -39.22 0.25
C LEU A 412 -14.25 -39.01 1.66
N ASN A 413 -13.57 -37.88 1.88
CA ASN A 413 -12.99 -37.53 3.17
C ASN A 413 -14.05 -37.12 4.17
N ILE A 414 -15.06 -36.36 3.70
CA ILE A 414 -16.22 -35.95 4.49
C ILE A 414 -16.99 -37.19 4.96
N VAL A 415 -17.41 -38.05 4.03
CA VAL A 415 -18.16 -39.27 4.35
C VAL A 415 -17.33 -40.20 5.23
N GLY A 416 -16.06 -40.44 4.89
CA GLY A 416 -15.18 -41.30 5.68
C GLY A 416 -14.98 -40.79 7.11
N ALA A 417 -14.71 -39.51 7.30
CA ALA A 417 -14.55 -38.90 8.62
C ALA A 417 -15.84 -38.97 9.44
N ARG A 418 -16.98 -38.70 8.81
CA ARG A 418 -18.30 -38.77 9.46
C ARG A 418 -18.68 -40.20 9.83
N MET A 419 -18.47 -41.19 8.96
CA MET A 419 -18.73 -42.60 9.26
C MET A 419 -17.84 -43.13 10.39
N ARG A 420 -16.59 -42.65 10.47
CA ARG A 420 -15.71 -42.98 11.59
C ARG A 420 -16.21 -42.40 12.92
N ARG A 421 -16.69 -41.15 12.90
CA ARG A 421 -17.25 -40.47 14.07
C ARG A 421 -18.58 -41.09 14.51
N LEU A 422 -19.47 -41.34 13.54
CA LEU A 422 -20.83 -41.82 13.72
C LEU A 422 -20.88 -43.33 13.53
N ARG A 423 -20.51 -44.10 14.56
CA ARG A 423 -20.26 -45.55 14.45
C ARG A 423 -21.49 -46.41 14.07
N ALA A 424 -22.70 -45.91 14.33
CA ALA A 424 -23.95 -46.64 14.07
C ALA A 424 -24.52 -46.41 12.66
N VAL A 425 -24.07 -45.39 11.95
CA VAL A 425 -24.68 -44.98 10.68
C VAL A 425 -24.24 -45.91 9.55
N ARG A 426 -25.18 -46.31 8.68
CA ARG A 426 -24.92 -47.10 7.48
C ARG A 426 -25.11 -46.24 6.24
N CYS A 427 -24.35 -46.52 5.19
CA CYS A 427 -24.47 -45.86 3.89
C CYS A 427 -24.68 -46.91 2.80
N THR A 428 -25.51 -46.60 1.82
CA THR A 428 -25.70 -47.41 0.62
C THR A 428 -25.03 -46.71 -0.56
N LEU A 429 -24.16 -47.43 -1.26
CA LEU A 429 -23.57 -47.04 -2.54
C LEU A 429 -24.52 -47.51 -3.65
N VAL A 430 -25.15 -46.54 -4.31
CA VAL A 430 -26.11 -46.79 -5.40
C VAL A 430 -25.45 -46.45 -6.72
N ALA A 431 -25.53 -47.36 -7.69
CA ALA A 431 -25.03 -47.13 -9.05
C ALA A 431 -26.00 -47.70 -10.10
N TYR A 432 -26.03 -47.05 -11.27
CA TYR A 432 -26.83 -47.49 -12.42
C TYR A 432 -25.90 -48.02 -13.50
N THR A 433 -26.22 -49.17 -14.08
CA THR A 433 -25.42 -49.79 -15.12
C THR A 433 -26.27 -50.41 -16.21
N LYS A 434 -25.73 -50.45 -17.43
CA LYS A 434 -26.19 -51.41 -18.44
C LYS A 434 -25.53 -52.78 -18.17
N SER A 435 -26.16 -53.86 -18.63
CA SER A 435 -25.73 -55.25 -18.37
C SER A 435 -24.25 -55.50 -18.65
N GLU A 436 -23.76 -54.97 -19.75
CA GLU A 436 -22.41 -55.14 -20.28
C GLU A 436 -21.32 -54.42 -19.48
N ARG A 437 -21.68 -53.44 -18.66
CA ARG A 437 -20.75 -52.64 -17.82
C ARG A 437 -20.81 -53.00 -16.33
N ARG A 438 -21.57 -54.03 -15.95
CA ARG A 438 -21.77 -54.38 -14.53
C ARG A 438 -20.45 -54.59 -13.79
N ARG A 439 -19.51 -55.33 -14.38
CA ARG A 439 -18.19 -55.59 -13.78
C ARG A 439 -17.39 -54.31 -13.53
N LEU A 440 -17.49 -53.31 -14.41
CA LEU A 440 -16.83 -52.02 -14.24
C LEU A 440 -17.41 -51.26 -13.04
N VAL A 441 -18.74 -51.26 -12.90
CA VAL A 441 -19.42 -50.60 -11.78
C VAL A 441 -19.12 -51.27 -10.45
N GLU A 442 -19.07 -52.61 -10.42
CA GLU A 442 -18.62 -53.36 -9.24
C GLU A 442 -17.21 -52.93 -8.80
N GLN A 443 -16.27 -52.82 -9.74
CA GLN A 443 -14.91 -52.35 -9.44
C GLN A 443 -14.86 -50.91 -8.91
N ARG A 444 -15.72 -50.02 -9.40
CA ARG A 444 -15.82 -48.62 -8.91
C ARG A 444 -16.32 -48.55 -7.48
N ILE A 445 -17.33 -49.36 -7.17
CA ILE A 445 -17.87 -49.49 -5.80
C ILE A 445 -16.81 -50.07 -4.87
N ASP A 446 -16.07 -51.09 -5.31
CA ASP A 446 -14.95 -51.66 -4.56
C ASP A 446 -13.84 -50.64 -4.30
N ALA A 447 -13.54 -49.76 -5.26
CA ALA A 447 -12.55 -48.70 -5.08
C ALA A 447 -12.96 -47.71 -3.97
N ILE A 448 -14.23 -47.29 -3.95
CA ILE A 448 -14.79 -46.43 -2.89
C ILE A 448 -14.79 -47.16 -1.53
N GLY A 449 -15.29 -48.40 -1.49
CA GLY A 449 -15.35 -49.21 -0.28
C GLY A 449 -13.96 -49.46 0.32
N SER A 450 -12.99 -49.81 -0.53
CA SER A 450 -11.59 -50.02 -0.14
C SER A 450 -10.95 -48.75 0.42
N TYR A 451 -11.22 -47.59 -0.18
CA TYR A 451 -10.74 -46.30 0.33
C TYR A 451 -11.29 -46.00 1.72
N LEU A 452 -12.62 -46.10 1.90
CA LEU A 452 -13.27 -45.83 3.19
C LEU A 452 -12.82 -46.81 4.28
N SER A 453 -12.67 -48.09 3.94
CA SER A 453 -12.19 -49.11 4.86
C SER A 453 -10.73 -48.89 5.24
N THR A 454 -9.83 -48.73 4.26
CA THR A 454 -8.38 -48.65 4.49
C THR A 454 -7.94 -47.33 5.13
N ARG A 455 -8.60 -46.21 4.78
CA ARG A 455 -8.20 -44.88 5.27
C ARG A 455 -8.92 -44.48 6.54
N PHE A 456 -10.22 -44.77 6.65
CA PHE A 456 -11.05 -44.33 7.76
C PHE A 456 -11.46 -45.45 8.72
N GLY A 457 -11.14 -46.72 8.42
CA GLY A 457 -11.51 -47.86 9.25
C GLY A 457 -13.01 -48.16 9.23
N VAL A 458 -13.69 -47.82 8.13
CA VAL A 458 -15.11 -48.12 7.96
C VAL A 458 -15.27 -49.61 7.67
N SER A 459 -16.05 -50.29 8.50
CA SER A 459 -16.34 -51.71 8.33
C SER A 459 -17.28 -51.95 7.13
N SER A 460 -17.07 -53.03 6.38
CA SER A 460 -17.80 -53.32 5.15
C SER A 460 -19.29 -53.58 5.38
N ASP A 461 -19.70 -54.10 6.54
CA ASP A 461 -21.11 -54.28 6.94
C ASP A 461 -21.90 -52.97 7.07
N ARG A 462 -21.19 -51.83 7.07
CA ARG A 462 -21.78 -50.49 7.11
C ARG A 462 -21.92 -49.84 5.73
N LEU A 463 -21.39 -50.49 4.69
CA LEU A 463 -21.45 -50.05 3.30
C LEU A 463 -22.27 -51.05 2.49
N ASN A 464 -23.56 -50.75 2.32
CA ASN A 464 -24.44 -51.54 1.47
C ASN A 464 -24.22 -51.18 -0.01
N VAL A 465 -24.48 -52.10 -0.91
CA VAL A 465 -24.32 -51.91 -2.36
C VAL A 465 -25.65 -52.19 -3.05
N ASP A 466 -26.08 -51.28 -3.92
CA ASP A 466 -27.28 -51.39 -4.74
C ASP A 466 -26.97 -51.01 -6.20
N ILE A 467 -26.83 -52.03 -7.06
CA ILE A 467 -26.55 -51.86 -8.49
C ILE A 467 -27.82 -52.12 -9.28
N ARG A 468 -28.33 -51.06 -9.92
CA ARG A 468 -29.60 -51.06 -10.67
C ARG A 468 -29.36 -51.08 -12.17
N SER A 469 -30.24 -51.71 -12.92
CA SER A 469 -30.22 -51.67 -14.38
C SER A 469 -30.75 -50.32 -14.88
N ALA A 470 -29.99 -49.63 -15.73
CA ALA A 470 -30.48 -48.43 -16.42
C ALA A 470 -31.41 -48.84 -17.57
N THR A 471 -32.65 -48.31 -17.59
CA THR A 471 -33.60 -48.50 -18.70
C THR A 471 -33.32 -47.51 -19.84
N SER A 472 -33.76 -47.81 -21.06
CA SER A 472 -33.45 -46.99 -22.26
C SER A 472 -34.06 -45.59 -22.26
N ASP A 473 -35.13 -45.36 -21.48
CA ASP A 473 -35.85 -44.09 -21.42
C ASP A 473 -35.35 -43.14 -20.32
N GLU A 474 -34.55 -43.62 -19.36
CA GLU A 474 -34.06 -42.79 -18.27
C GLU A 474 -32.64 -42.28 -18.55
N SER A 475 -32.47 -40.94 -18.53
CA SER A 475 -31.16 -40.28 -18.60
C SER A 475 -30.37 -40.42 -17.28
N MET A 476 -30.21 -41.64 -16.77
CA MET A 476 -29.47 -41.89 -15.54
C MET A 476 -27.96 -41.88 -15.79
N PRO A 477 -27.17 -41.15 -14.99
CA PRO A 477 -25.74 -41.12 -15.16
C PRO A 477 -25.14 -42.48 -14.74
N THR A 478 -24.60 -43.23 -15.71
CA THR A 478 -24.00 -44.56 -15.48
C THR A 478 -22.55 -44.53 -14.99
N ASP A 479 -21.92 -43.35 -15.00
CA ASP A 479 -20.54 -43.14 -14.54
C ASP A 479 -20.46 -42.58 -13.11
N VAL A 480 -21.54 -42.76 -12.34
CA VAL A 480 -21.70 -42.17 -11.01
C VAL A 480 -22.01 -43.25 -9.98
N VAL A 481 -21.36 -43.13 -8.82
CA VAL A 481 -21.73 -43.86 -7.61
C VAL A 481 -22.22 -42.87 -6.57
N THR A 482 -23.47 -43.02 -6.14
CA THR A 482 -24.15 -42.11 -5.21
C THR A 482 -24.17 -42.70 -3.80
N PHE A 483 -23.86 -41.87 -2.81
CA PHE A 483 -24.04 -42.17 -1.39
C PHE A 483 -25.49 -41.89 -1.00
N VAL A 484 -26.15 -42.87 -0.41
CA VAL A 484 -27.51 -42.75 0.14
C VAL A 484 -27.49 -43.13 1.61
N GLU A 485 -28.14 -42.32 2.44
CA GLU A 485 -28.21 -42.52 3.88
C GLU A 485 -29.58 -42.07 4.42
N GLN A 486 -30.13 -42.81 5.39
CA GLN A 486 -31.52 -42.65 5.83
C GLN A 486 -31.71 -41.51 6.87
N GLY A 487 -30.73 -41.25 7.73
CA GLY A 487 -30.79 -40.26 8.81
C GLY A 487 -30.24 -38.86 8.45
N ARG A 488 -29.69 -38.69 7.24
CA ARG A 488 -29.08 -37.46 6.70
C ARG A 488 -27.86 -36.92 7.48
N GLU A 489 -27.32 -37.65 8.46
CA GLU A 489 -26.16 -37.22 9.23
C GLU A 489 -24.85 -37.25 8.43
N LEU A 490 -24.70 -38.20 7.50
CA LEU A 490 -23.48 -38.31 6.69
C LEU A 490 -23.42 -37.24 5.60
N LEU A 491 -24.58 -36.85 5.07
CA LEU A 491 -24.72 -36.02 3.89
C LEU A 491 -25.13 -34.57 4.20
N ASN A 492 -25.14 -34.18 5.47
CA ASN A 492 -25.42 -32.81 5.89
C ASN A 492 -24.44 -31.81 5.23
N PRO A 493 -24.89 -30.58 4.91
CA PRO A 493 -23.99 -29.52 4.46
C PRO A 493 -22.85 -29.27 5.46
N ILE A 494 -21.75 -28.69 4.97
CA ILE A 494 -20.65 -28.24 5.83
C ILE A 494 -20.95 -26.83 6.31
N GLU A 495 -20.65 -26.56 7.56
CA GLU A 495 -20.87 -25.27 8.19
C GLU A 495 -19.56 -24.68 8.70
N TYR A 496 -19.30 -23.44 8.30
CA TYR A 496 -18.22 -22.61 8.79
C TYR A 496 -18.82 -21.49 9.63
N SER A 497 -18.24 -21.21 10.79
CA SER A 497 -18.57 -20.04 11.58
C SER A 497 -17.30 -19.25 11.87
N SER A 498 -17.40 -17.93 11.72
CA SER A 498 -16.34 -16.99 12.04
C SER A 498 -16.92 -15.82 12.82
N THR A 499 -16.13 -15.25 13.72
CA THR A 499 -16.50 -14.02 14.42
C THR A 499 -15.41 -13.00 14.16
N SER A 500 -15.78 -11.88 13.56
CA SER A 500 -14.91 -10.74 13.33
C SER A 500 -15.40 -9.54 14.12
N ILE A 501 -14.51 -8.56 14.31
CA ILE A 501 -14.87 -7.24 14.84
C ILE A 501 -14.72 -6.28 13.67
N GLU A 502 -15.84 -5.73 13.21
CA GLU A 502 -15.86 -4.66 12.21
C GLU A 502 -15.79 -3.32 12.95
N THR A 503 -14.89 -2.45 12.52
CA THR A 503 -14.70 -1.12 13.11
C THR A 503 -15.32 -0.08 12.19
N GLN A 504 -16.10 0.84 12.73
CA GLN A 504 -16.77 1.89 12.00
C GLN A 504 -16.26 3.26 12.44
N LEU A 505 -15.83 4.05 11.45
CA LEU A 505 -15.45 5.43 11.62
C LEU A 505 -16.68 6.35 11.66
N PRO A 506 -16.60 7.51 12.34
CA PRO A 506 -17.71 8.43 12.43
C PRO A 506 -17.96 9.17 11.12
N ARG A 507 -19.20 9.61 10.91
CA ARG A 507 -19.53 10.61 9.89
C ARG A 507 -19.18 12.01 10.42
N VAL A 508 -18.53 12.83 9.60
CA VAL A 508 -18.06 14.16 9.97
C VAL A 508 -18.85 15.21 9.20
N GLN A 509 -19.43 16.16 9.91
CA GLN A 509 -20.05 17.35 9.36
C GLN A 509 -19.03 18.49 9.37
N LEU A 510 -18.61 18.95 8.19
CA LEU A 510 -17.71 20.06 7.96
C LEU A 510 -18.52 21.36 7.82
N ILE A 511 -18.15 22.40 8.55
CA ILE A 511 -18.83 23.70 8.59
C ILE A 511 -17.78 24.78 8.30
N PRO A 512 -17.58 25.15 7.04
CA PRO A 512 -16.65 26.22 6.66
C PRO A 512 -17.28 27.60 6.91
N ASP A 513 -16.47 28.57 7.33
CA ASP A 513 -16.86 29.96 7.52
C ASP A 513 -15.82 30.87 6.85
N VAL A 514 -16.24 31.63 5.85
CA VAL A 514 -15.37 32.39 4.96
C VAL A 514 -15.89 33.81 4.77
N ILE A 515 -15.00 34.78 4.97
CA ILE A 515 -15.26 36.20 4.78
C ILE A 515 -14.35 36.68 3.65
N SER A 516 -14.94 37.21 2.58
CA SER A 516 -14.23 37.81 1.44
C SER A 516 -14.92 39.10 0.99
N GLU A 517 -14.19 40.21 0.96
CA GLU A 517 -14.69 41.49 0.43
C GLU A 517 -14.75 41.50 -1.11
N ALA A 518 -13.82 40.81 -1.78
CA ALA A 518 -13.74 40.76 -3.24
C ALA A 518 -14.68 39.69 -3.86
N GLY A 519 -15.34 38.87 -3.02
CA GLY A 519 -16.04 37.68 -3.45
C GLY A 519 -15.08 36.49 -3.63
N LEU A 520 -15.62 35.27 -3.57
CA LEU A 520 -14.81 34.06 -3.62
C LEU A 520 -14.66 33.56 -5.06
N HIS A 521 -13.44 33.21 -5.46
CA HIS A 521 -13.18 32.54 -6.74
C HIS A 521 -13.23 31.02 -6.60
N SER A 522 -12.45 30.46 -5.67
CA SER A 522 -12.38 29.01 -5.46
C SER A 522 -12.10 28.62 -4.01
N TRP A 523 -12.52 27.41 -3.63
CA TRP A 523 -12.24 26.83 -2.33
C TRP A 523 -11.90 25.35 -2.41
N SER A 524 -11.16 24.87 -1.42
CA SER A 524 -10.90 23.44 -1.22
C SER A 524 -10.76 23.09 0.25
N ILE A 525 -11.32 21.96 0.67
CA ILE A 525 -11.09 21.33 1.97
C ILE A 525 -10.36 20.02 1.72
N THR A 526 -9.12 19.94 2.18
CA THR A 526 -8.28 18.76 2.04
C THR A 526 -8.19 18.04 3.38
N ALA A 527 -8.47 16.74 3.37
CA ALA A 527 -8.28 15.81 4.47
C ALA A 527 -6.97 15.05 4.24
N MET A 528 -6.04 15.17 5.19
CA MET A 528 -4.72 14.54 5.17
C MET A 528 -4.60 13.54 6.32
N GLN A 529 -4.03 12.37 6.05
CA GLN A 529 -3.59 11.42 7.06
C GLN A 529 -2.08 11.23 6.92
N GLY A 530 -1.32 11.83 7.83
CA GLY A 530 0.13 11.98 7.65
C GLY A 530 0.42 12.80 6.39
N ASP A 531 1.19 12.23 5.47
CA ASP A 531 1.53 12.85 4.17
C ASP A 531 0.57 12.44 3.04
N SER A 532 -0.40 11.57 3.30
CA SER A 532 -1.35 11.10 2.29
C SER A 532 -2.63 11.93 2.30
N GLU A 533 -3.03 12.44 1.14
CA GLU A 533 -4.37 12.98 0.94
C GLU A 533 -5.38 11.83 0.88
N VAL A 534 -6.39 11.87 1.75
CA VAL A 534 -7.45 10.84 1.80
C VAL A 534 -8.74 11.32 1.17
N ARG A 535 -9.00 12.64 1.17
CA ARG A 535 -10.17 13.23 0.52
C ARG A 535 -9.97 14.72 0.27
N THR A 536 -10.45 15.21 -0.87
CA THR A 536 -10.60 16.66 -1.13
C THR A 536 -12.02 16.98 -1.55
N PHE A 537 -12.55 18.08 -1.02
CA PHE A 537 -13.78 18.74 -1.47
C PHE A 537 -13.38 20.07 -2.09
N SER A 538 -13.84 20.41 -3.28
CA SER A 538 -13.48 21.67 -3.93
C SER A 538 -14.54 22.12 -4.91
N ASP A 539 -14.73 23.42 -5.03
CA ASP A 539 -15.59 24.03 -6.04
C ASP A 539 -15.18 25.50 -6.29
N THR A 540 -15.84 26.13 -7.26
CA THR A 540 -15.75 27.56 -7.56
C THR A 540 -16.94 28.33 -6.95
N GLY A 541 -16.74 29.61 -6.65
CA GLY A 541 -17.78 30.45 -6.06
C GLY A 541 -18.01 30.19 -4.56
N ALA A 542 -19.26 30.31 -4.11
CA ALA A 542 -19.59 30.28 -2.68
C ALA A 542 -19.33 28.91 -2.03
N VAL A 543 -18.85 28.92 -0.79
CA VAL A 543 -18.64 27.69 -0.02
C VAL A 543 -19.97 27.19 0.55
N PRO A 544 -20.28 25.87 0.46
CA PRO A 544 -21.48 25.30 1.07
C PRO A 544 -21.51 25.52 2.59
N ALA A 545 -22.71 25.77 3.14
CA ALA A 545 -22.88 25.96 4.59
C ALA A 545 -22.49 24.72 5.42
N GLN A 546 -22.62 23.52 4.84
CA GLN A 546 -22.21 22.27 5.46
C GLN A 546 -21.89 21.19 4.42
N ILE A 547 -20.97 20.29 4.76
CA ILE A 547 -20.65 19.07 3.99
C ILE A 547 -20.63 17.89 4.96
N VAL A 548 -21.34 16.80 4.63
CA VAL A 548 -21.30 15.56 5.43
C VAL A 548 -20.39 14.57 4.72
N TRP A 549 -19.38 14.09 5.44
CA TRP A 549 -18.41 13.12 4.96
C TRP A 549 -18.49 11.83 5.77
N ASP A 550 -18.71 10.70 5.10
CA ASP A 550 -18.51 9.38 5.71
C ASP A 550 -17.04 8.97 5.60
N MET A 551 -16.34 8.92 6.73
CA MET A 551 -14.91 8.59 6.75
C MET A 551 -14.65 7.16 6.29
N ASN A 552 -15.60 6.23 6.41
CA ASN A 552 -15.40 4.83 5.99
C ASN A 552 -15.21 4.70 4.47
N GLU A 553 -15.62 5.69 3.68
CA GLU A 553 -15.46 5.66 2.22
C GLU A 553 -13.99 5.77 1.76
N ASN A 554 -13.16 6.42 2.58
CA ASN A 554 -11.82 6.88 2.18
C ASN A 554 -10.73 6.69 3.24
N VAL A 555 -11.08 6.40 4.49
CA VAL A 555 -10.13 6.35 5.61
C VAL A 555 -10.11 4.97 6.23
N ASP A 556 -8.92 4.38 6.35
CA ASP A 556 -8.72 3.15 7.11
C ASP A 556 -8.82 3.42 8.62
N ALA A 557 -9.61 2.61 9.32
CA ALA A 557 -9.82 2.77 10.76
C ALA A 557 -8.52 2.60 11.56
N ASP A 558 -7.69 1.65 11.15
CA ASP A 558 -6.39 1.37 11.76
C ASP A 558 -5.41 2.55 11.61
N GLY A 559 -5.40 3.17 10.42
CA GLY A 559 -4.70 4.41 10.13
C GLY A 559 -5.19 5.57 11.00
N ALA A 560 -6.52 5.75 11.09
CA ALA A 560 -7.11 6.88 11.80
C ALA A 560 -6.94 6.82 13.32
N ILE A 561 -6.77 5.62 13.89
CA ILE A 561 -6.43 5.42 15.30
C ILE A 561 -4.97 5.82 15.57
N LYS A 562 -4.05 5.50 14.65
CA LYS A 562 -2.61 5.77 14.81
C LYS A 562 -2.26 7.21 14.51
N GLN A 563 -2.94 7.81 13.54
CA GLN A 563 -2.68 9.16 13.07
C GLN A 563 -4.01 9.90 12.88
N PRO A 564 -4.15 11.10 13.46
CA PRO A 564 -5.37 11.88 13.28
C PRO A 564 -5.50 12.30 11.82
N VAL A 565 -6.75 12.37 11.35
CA VAL A 565 -7.05 13.01 10.06
C VAL A 565 -7.06 14.52 10.28
N VAL A 566 -6.30 15.25 9.46
CA VAL A 566 -6.15 16.70 9.53
C VAL A 566 -6.87 17.33 8.36
N LEU A 567 -7.82 18.21 8.63
CA LEU A 567 -8.59 18.95 7.64
C LEU A 567 -8.09 20.38 7.54
N MET A 568 -7.96 20.91 6.33
CA MET A 568 -7.58 22.30 6.09
C MET A 568 -8.40 22.87 4.94
N LEU A 569 -9.04 24.02 5.20
CA LEU A 569 -9.73 24.81 4.19
C LEU A 569 -8.73 25.79 3.56
N ARG A 570 -8.70 25.87 2.24
CA ARG A 570 -7.98 26.88 1.44
C ARG A 570 -8.97 27.61 0.55
N VAL A 571 -8.83 28.92 0.46
CA VAL A 571 -9.70 29.78 -0.36
C VAL A 571 -8.87 30.75 -1.17
N THR A 572 -9.37 31.07 -2.37
CA THR A 572 -8.84 32.12 -3.24
C THR A 572 -9.97 33.08 -3.60
N ASP A 573 -9.76 34.39 -3.45
CA ASP A 573 -10.74 35.41 -3.84
C ASP A 573 -10.58 35.83 -5.32
N VAL A 574 -11.48 36.69 -5.80
CA VAL A 574 -11.45 37.22 -7.19
C VAL A 574 -10.26 38.17 -7.44
N ASP A 575 -9.64 38.65 -6.37
CA ASP A 575 -8.42 39.44 -6.42
C ASP A 575 -7.14 38.59 -6.38
N GLU A 576 -7.27 37.26 -6.46
CA GLU A 576 -6.19 36.25 -6.35
C GLU A 576 -5.52 36.19 -4.96
N ALA A 577 -6.10 36.85 -3.95
CA ALA A 577 -5.65 36.70 -2.58
C ALA A 577 -5.99 35.29 -2.08
N GLN A 578 -5.08 34.71 -1.29
CA GLN A 578 -5.22 33.36 -0.74
C GLN A 578 -5.27 33.39 0.77
N SER A 579 -6.13 32.54 1.35
CA SER A 579 -6.23 32.35 2.80
C SER A 579 -6.47 30.89 3.13
N ARG A 580 -6.19 30.50 4.37
CA ARG A 580 -6.38 29.13 4.86
C ARG A 580 -6.88 29.12 6.29
N SER A 581 -7.63 28.09 6.65
CA SER A 581 -8.01 27.84 8.04
C SER A 581 -6.83 27.32 8.86
N GLU A 582 -6.96 27.41 10.19
CA GLU A 582 -6.17 26.57 11.08
C GLU A 582 -6.45 25.07 10.79
N PRO A 583 -5.46 24.19 10.94
CA PRO A 583 -5.66 22.75 10.75
C PRO A 583 -6.58 22.16 11.82
N VAL A 584 -7.67 21.50 11.40
CA VAL A 584 -8.63 20.85 12.30
C VAL A 584 -8.30 19.37 12.39
N ARG A 585 -8.06 18.86 13.60
CA ARG A 585 -7.71 17.45 13.83
C ARG A 585 -8.92 16.63 14.24
N VAL A 586 -9.23 15.60 13.48
CA VAL A 586 -10.14 14.53 13.89
C VAL A 586 -9.33 13.50 14.68
N SER A 587 -9.44 13.55 16.00
CA SER A 587 -8.83 12.56 16.89
C SER A 587 -9.88 11.59 17.37
N LEU A 588 -9.73 10.31 17.05
CA LEU A 588 -10.66 9.27 17.48
C LEU A 588 -10.44 8.97 18.95
N THR A 589 -11.52 9.04 19.73
CA THR A 589 -11.52 8.53 21.10
C THR A 589 -12.02 7.10 21.08
N SER A 590 -11.11 6.16 21.38
CA SER A 590 -11.49 4.76 21.59
C SER A 590 -12.07 4.63 22.99
N ARG A 591 -13.39 4.48 23.08
CA ARG A 591 -13.97 3.62 24.11
C ARG A 591 -14.33 2.35 23.38
N MET A 592 -13.44 1.36 23.38
CA MET A 592 -13.88 -0.02 23.10
C MET A 592 -15.11 -0.26 23.98
N PRO A 593 -16.29 -0.56 23.42
CA PRO A 593 -17.39 -0.99 24.26
C PRO A 593 -16.90 -2.21 25.06
N PRO A 594 -17.23 -2.32 26.36
CA PRO A 594 -16.99 -3.57 27.06
C PRO A 594 -17.63 -4.68 26.22
N ALA A 595 -16.85 -5.71 25.91
CA ALA A 595 -17.14 -6.77 24.94
C ALA A 595 -18.39 -7.63 25.21
N ALA A 596 -19.28 -7.17 26.11
CA ALA A 596 -20.31 -7.93 26.78
C ALA A 596 -21.76 -7.45 26.57
N THR A 597 -22.04 -6.29 25.95
CA THR A 597 -23.42 -5.75 25.89
C THR A 597 -24.04 -5.58 24.50
N ALA A 598 -23.27 -5.65 23.41
CA ALA A 598 -23.84 -5.59 22.06
C ALA A 598 -24.19 -6.99 21.55
N ARG A 599 -25.44 -7.21 21.13
CA ARG A 599 -25.80 -8.42 20.37
C ARG A 599 -25.01 -8.41 19.05
N PRO A 600 -24.34 -9.52 18.68
CA PRO A 600 -23.59 -9.56 17.44
C PRO A 600 -24.55 -9.43 16.25
N VAL A 601 -24.14 -8.66 15.25
CA VAL A 601 -24.83 -8.68 13.96
C VAL A 601 -24.56 -10.03 13.34
N ARG A 602 -25.62 -10.79 13.03
CA ARG A 602 -25.49 -12.11 12.43
C ARG A 602 -25.62 -11.97 10.93
N LYS A 603 -24.55 -12.35 10.23
CA LYS A 603 -24.53 -12.54 8.78
C LYS A 603 -24.55 -14.05 8.52
N MET A 604 -25.57 -14.53 7.83
CA MET A 604 -25.62 -15.93 7.41
C MET A 604 -25.62 -16.01 5.89
N GLU A 605 -24.69 -16.79 5.36
CA GLU A 605 -24.56 -17.15 3.96
C GLU A 605 -24.94 -18.63 3.83
N ILE A 606 -26.12 -18.90 3.29
CA ILE A 606 -26.54 -20.26 2.98
C ILE A 606 -26.24 -20.50 1.51
N PHE A 607 -25.53 -21.60 1.21
CA PHE A 607 -25.28 -22.07 -0.13
C PHE A 607 -25.94 -23.45 -0.30
N THR A 608 -27.11 -23.47 -0.96
CA THR A 608 -27.94 -24.68 -1.15
C THR A 608 -28.09 -25.04 -2.61
N PHE A 609 -28.16 -26.33 -2.92
CA PHE A 609 -28.60 -26.78 -4.24
C PHE A 609 -30.08 -26.49 -4.42
N VAL A 610 -30.42 -25.64 -5.38
CA VAL A 610 -31.79 -25.42 -5.83
C VAL A 610 -31.86 -25.88 -7.28
N ARG A 611 -32.86 -26.72 -7.61
CA ARG A 611 -33.17 -27.05 -9.02
C ARG A 611 -34.05 -25.92 -9.54
N ASP A 612 -33.49 -25.02 -10.34
CA ASP A 612 -34.25 -23.92 -10.93
C ASP A 612 -35.27 -24.47 -11.93
N ALA A 613 -36.54 -24.54 -11.53
CA ALA A 613 -37.63 -24.93 -12.43
C ALA A 613 -38.15 -23.76 -13.29
N ASN A 614 -37.75 -22.50 -13.03
CA ASN A 614 -38.31 -21.33 -13.72
C ASN A 614 -37.36 -20.11 -13.72
N THR A 615 -36.38 -20.08 -14.62
CA THR A 615 -35.53 -18.89 -14.86
C THR A 615 -36.15 -17.83 -15.77
N ARG A 616 -37.42 -17.95 -16.19
CA ARG A 616 -38.07 -16.93 -17.04
C ARG A 616 -38.98 -15.92 -16.33
N GLN A 617 -39.23 -16.03 -15.02
CA GLN A 617 -40.27 -15.20 -14.39
C GLN A 617 -39.84 -14.35 -13.18
N SER A 618 -38.61 -14.48 -12.66
CA SER A 618 -38.17 -13.70 -11.48
C SER A 618 -37.53 -12.34 -11.81
N ALA A 619 -37.48 -11.94 -13.09
CA ALA A 619 -36.93 -10.64 -13.49
C ALA A 619 -37.94 -9.47 -13.42
N ALA A 620 -39.19 -9.72 -12.98
CA ALA A 620 -40.28 -8.74 -13.12
C ALA A 620 -41.09 -8.41 -11.85
N GLU A 621 -40.82 -9.00 -10.68
CA GLU A 621 -41.57 -8.64 -9.47
C GLU A 621 -40.78 -7.74 -8.52
N GLY A 622 -41.34 -6.55 -8.32
CA GLY A 622 -40.78 -5.46 -7.55
C GLY A 622 -40.66 -5.75 -6.05
N ARG A 623 -39.53 -5.26 -5.52
CA ARG A 623 -39.29 -4.65 -4.21
C ARG A 623 -40.44 -4.73 -3.20
N LYS A 624 -40.26 -5.58 -2.17
CA LYS A 624 -40.83 -5.37 -0.83
C LYS A 624 -39.74 -5.50 0.23
N ASP A 625 -39.68 -4.49 1.09
CA ASP A 625 -38.74 -4.37 2.20
C ASP A 625 -38.75 -5.62 3.10
N GLY A 626 -37.54 -6.10 3.43
CA GLY A 626 -37.32 -7.12 4.46
C GLY A 626 -37.19 -8.57 4.00
N SER A 627 -37.19 -8.87 2.69
CA SER A 627 -37.00 -10.24 2.19
C SER A 627 -35.54 -10.55 1.81
N SER A 628 -35.08 -11.75 2.18
CA SER A 628 -33.72 -12.24 1.95
C SER A 628 -33.34 -12.18 0.46
N GLN A 629 -32.25 -11.49 0.15
CA GLN A 629 -31.74 -11.37 -1.21
C GLN A 629 -31.15 -12.72 -1.63
N ARG A 630 -31.76 -13.37 -2.63
CA ARG A 630 -31.16 -14.52 -3.32
C ARG A 630 -30.35 -13.98 -4.49
N GLN A 631 -29.04 -13.94 -4.37
CA GLN A 631 -28.15 -13.69 -5.51
C GLN A 631 -27.58 -15.03 -5.99
N PRO A 632 -27.54 -15.31 -7.31
CA PRO A 632 -26.81 -16.46 -7.82
C PRO A 632 -25.33 -16.29 -7.46
N ALA A 633 -24.77 -17.22 -6.67
CA ALA A 633 -23.34 -17.21 -6.37
C ALA A 633 -22.62 -17.78 -7.59
N GLU A 634 -21.61 -17.10 -8.07
CA GLU A 634 -20.85 -17.53 -9.26
C GLU A 634 -19.67 -18.47 -8.93
N TRP A 635 -19.50 -18.84 -7.65
CA TRP A 635 -18.47 -19.78 -7.18
C TRP A 635 -18.86 -21.27 -7.34
N THR A 636 -20.07 -21.56 -7.83
CA THR A 636 -20.73 -22.87 -7.72
C THR A 636 -20.14 -23.96 -8.59
N THR A 637 -19.49 -23.55 -9.68
CA THR A 637 -18.79 -24.44 -10.61
C THR A 637 -17.31 -24.10 -10.75
N ALA A 638 -16.85 -23.04 -10.08
CA ALA A 638 -15.44 -22.67 -10.05
C ALA A 638 -14.63 -23.76 -9.34
N GLY A 639 -13.57 -24.23 -10.01
CA GLY A 639 -12.76 -25.34 -9.52
C GLY A 639 -13.39 -26.73 -9.71
N LEU A 640 -14.57 -26.85 -10.35
CA LEU A 640 -15.06 -28.14 -10.86
C LEU A 640 -14.40 -28.48 -12.20
N GLU A 641 -13.89 -29.69 -12.28
CA GLU A 641 -13.41 -30.35 -13.49
C GLU A 641 -14.55 -31.10 -14.19
N GLU A 642 -14.32 -31.45 -15.46
CA GLU A 642 -15.17 -32.38 -16.19
C GLU A 642 -15.00 -33.82 -15.66
N PRO A 643 -16.07 -34.63 -15.53
CA PRO A 643 -17.45 -34.40 -15.96
C PRO A 643 -18.39 -33.72 -14.93
N GLU A 644 -17.94 -33.49 -13.69
CA GLU A 644 -18.76 -32.90 -12.62
C GLU A 644 -19.29 -31.53 -13.00
N ARG A 645 -18.45 -30.68 -13.60
CA ARG A 645 -18.84 -29.34 -14.04
C ARG A 645 -20.09 -29.36 -14.92
N ARG A 646 -20.08 -30.18 -15.98
CA ARG A 646 -21.25 -30.37 -16.85
C ARG A 646 -22.48 -30.85 -16.09
N LEU A 647 -22.33 -31.74 -15.11
CA LEU A 647 -23.47 -32.23 -14.31
C LEU A 647 -24.07 -31.12 -13.44
N TYR A 648 -23.23 -30.29 -12.83
CA TYR A 648 -23.68 -29.13 -12.05
C TYR A 648 -24.41 -28.12 -12.96
N GLU A 649 -23.85 -27.83 -14.14
CA GLU A 649 -24.43 -26.90 -15.13
C GLU A 649 -25.76 -27.42 -15.71
N GLN A 650 -25.82 -28.69 -16.16
CA GLN A 650 -27.00 -29.29 -16.79
C GLN A 650 -28.20 -29.42 -15.85
N ASN A 651 -27.96 -29.59 -14.55
CA ASN A 651 -29.03 -29.71 -13.56
C ASN A 651 -29.46 -28.36 -12.97
N GLY A 652 -28.96 -27.24 -13.52
CA GLY A 652 -29.28 -25.90 -13.04
C GLY A 652 -28.90 -25.68 -11.58
N MET A 653 -27.83 -26.34 -11.13
CA MET A 653 -27.44 -26.33 -9.73
C MET A 653 -26.65 -25.06 -9.39
N ASN A 654 -27.38 -24.01 -9.07
CA ASN A 654 -26.82 -22.78 -8.57
C ASN A 654 -26.86 -22.81 -7.03
N LEU A 655 -25.70 -22.74 -6.34
CA LEU A 655 -25.73 -22.32 -4.93
C LEU A 655 -26.14 -20.85 -4.91
N THR A 656 -27.36 -20.59 -4.45
CA THR A 656 -27.85 -19.24 -4.22
C THR A 656 -27.34 -18.75 -2.88
N VAL A 657 -26.73 -17.57 -2.80
CA VAL A 657 -26.45 -16.94 -1.50
C VAL A 657 -27.75 -16.38 -0.99
N GLN A 658 -28.23 -16.90 0.12
CA GLN A 658 -29.25 -16.23 0.91
C GLN A 658 -28.54 -15.42 2.00
N LEU A 659 -28.39 -14.12 1.79
CA LEU A 659 -27.84 -13.21 2.79
C LEU A 659 -28.96 -12.86 3.77
N LEU A 660 -28.88 -13.47 4.95
CA LEU A 660 -29.77 -13.14 6.07
C LEU A 660 -28.99 -12.23 7.02
N GLU A 661 -29.17 -10.93 6.85
CA GLU A 661 -28.78 -9.96 7.88
C GLU A 661 -29.88 -9.90 8.94
N ARG A 662 -29.57 -10.35 10.15
CA ARG A 662 -30.45 -10.13 11.30
C ARG A 662 -29.76 -9.10 12.21
N ARG A 663 -30.21 -7.85 12.11
CA ARG A 663 -29.83 -6.77 13.02
C ARG A 663 -30.45 -6.97 14.40
#